data_AF-A0A3N5JW11-F1
#
_entry.id   AF-A0A3N5JW11-F1
#
_cell.length_a   1.000
_cell.length_b   1.000
_cell.length_c   1.000
_cell.angle_alpha   90.00
_cell.angle_beta   90.00
_cell.angle_gamma   90.00
#
_symmetry.space_group_name_H-M   'P 1'
#
loop_
_entity.id
_entity.type
_entity.pdbx_description
1 polymer ?
#
loop_
_entity_poly.entity_id
_entity_poly.type
_entity_poly.pdbx_seq_one_letter_code
_entity_poly.pdbx_strand_id
1 'polypeptide(L)'
;SATITTAAKDLAGNALASDFVWSFTTGATAVVIAPTVSSTDPANVATGVPLNQKLSATFSTTMDASTFTTPTFILRQGATSVQGFVSYSGTTAIFAPASNLLPNLTYSATITTAAKDLAGNALASDFVWSFTTGAAVVIVSPTVSFTDPIGAAVNVPLNQKLAATFSTTMDASTIHTSTFTLRQGATAVSGFVSYSGTTAIFAPASNLASNTLYTATISTEAKDLAGNAMASNFVWSFTTGAAVVVTLPTIISTDPVNLVTGVALNQKIAAIFSKTMNASLITTSTFTLKQGTTPVSGFVSYSGTTAIFAPTSNLAPSTVYTATITTAAKDLAGNALANDFVWSFTTGAVLINTPPTVRFTDPASDEMDVVSNKRLTATFSTTMDASTFTTATFTLRQGIKLISGFVFFSGTTAIFAPASDLSPNSIYTATITTGVKDLAGNALENDYVWNFNTASAPAPAIIRTDPVNTEICVALNKHVTATFNRRMNAATITTAIFTVMETQGARFVSGVVNYVDSTATFSPLIDLTPNTNYTATITTGARDLSANPMLSNYVWTFTTVAPYTVTLSSSPLAGGTTSGGGTFNSCALITATATPSIGYTFTNWTENGNVVSTNAIYTFTLSGNRTLVAHFAINTYTLVVTPIPLAGGTVNKNPDQNTYDYGTNVILAAIPAVGYTFTNWGGDASGSTNPLTVTMNANKNITANFSAIPQYNVDLSSNPAAGGSTGGGGTFYSGASVLVTATPNVGYTFANWTEGVTIVSSNANYTFTLNGNRTLVANFTAIPNYVVALSSIPLAGGSTGGGGTFSSGSLVTVTATANAGYAFTNWKEGASIVSTNAVYSFTISGNRTLVANFTLSLAPGAPDLGLAGTYGLAAYSAITNVPTESSIINGDASIQINPISSMTGFTFSTPAGAGVVTGSVHAGDAVATNVYNALLAAYNYAKTRTPDAGLFVVGTVDLGSVDIPVLPGHVPGRLPPGVYSSATTMNINTNVILDGGGDANAVWIFQIGSSLTTTSGSVTLTGSAQQKNVFFVPTASASIGTNTTFYGNILAGASVTLAGNNTVFGRLLSGALGAGQIDMNGLASTITVPGP
;
A
#
# COMPACT_ATOMS: atom_id res chain seq x y z
N SER A 1 40.81 -59.84 10.39
CA SER A 1 39.45 -59.45 10.00
C SER A 1 38.45 -60.32 10.73
N ALA A 2 37.19 -59.90 10.77
CA ALA A 2 36.07 -60.71 11.26
C ALA A 2 34.89 -60.56 10.28
N THR A 3 34.00 -61.55 10.28
CA THR A 3 32.87 -61.62 9.36
C THR A 3 31.64 -62.12 10.12
N ILE A 4 30.51 -61.43 9.97
CA ILE A 4 29.19 -62.01 10.27
C ILE A 4 28.59 -62.42 8.93
N THR A 5 28.24 -63.69 8.78
CA THR A 5 27.74 -64.23 7.51
C THR A 5 26.23 -64.13 7.38
N THR A 6 25.73 -64.33 6.16
CA THR A 6 24.33 -64.59 5.81
C THR A 6 23.65 -65.70 6.63
N ALA A 7 24.40 -66.53 7.37
CA ALA A 7 23.83 -67.52 8.30
C ALA A 7 23.26 -66.90 9.58
N ALA A 8 23.69 -65.68 9.96
CA ALA A 8 23.13 -64.96 11.10
C ALA A 8 21.73 -64.41 10.76
N LYS A 9 20.81 -64.54 11.71
CA LYS A 9 19.39 -64.23 11.54
C LYS A 9 18.86 -63.33 12.65
N ASP A 10 17.83 -62.55 12.33
CA ASP A 10 17.06 -61.80 13.32
C ASP A 10 16.08 -62.71 14.12
N LEU A 11 15.38 -62.12 15.09
CA LEU A 11 14.39 -62.79 15.93
C LEU A 11 13.13 -63.25 15.18
N ALA A 12 12.92 -62.82 13.93
CA ALA A 12 11.88 -63.31 13.03
C ALA A 12 12.39 -64.39 12.05
N GLY A 13 13.68 -64.73 12.09
CA GLY A 13 14.33 -65.73 11.25
C GLY A 13 14.88 -65.22 9.91
N ASN A 14 14.85 -63.91 9.67
CA ASN A 14 15.37 -63.30 8.43
C ASN A 14 16.89 -63.32 8.44
N ALA A 15 17.51 -63.82 7.37
CA ALA A 15 18.95 -63.81 7.16
C ALA A 15 19.47 -62.41 6.81
N LEU A 16 20.74 -62.13 7.15
CA LEU A 16 21.46 -61.00 6.55
C LEU A 16 21.50 -61.12 5.02
N ALA A 17 21.35 -60.00 4.31
CA ALA A 17 21.31 -59.97 2.85
C ALA A 17 22.67 -60.24 2.17
N SER A 18 23.77 -60.03 2.89
CA SER A 18 25.14 -60.36 2.47
C SER A 18 26.03 -60.56 3.69
N ASP A 19 27.16 -61.25 3.52
CA ASP A 19 28.20 -61.33 4.54
C ASP A 19 28.77 -59.94 4.84
N PHE A 20 28.86 -59.56 6.11
CA PHE A 20 29.42 -58.29 6.58
C PHE A 20 30.83 -58.52 7.13
N VAL A 21 31.84 -58.09 6.36
CA VAL A 21 33.27 -58.28 6.66
C VAL A 21 33.87 -56.96 7.15
N TRP A 22 34.61 -56.98 8.25
CA TRP A 22 35.42 -55.85 8.70
C TRP A 22 36.85 -56.26 9.06
N SER A 23 37.76 -55.29 9.08
CA SER A 23 39.18 -55.48 9.41
C SER A 23 39.62 -54.53 10.51
N PHE A 24 40.61 -54.97 11.29
CA PHE A 24 41.21 -54.24 12.39
C PHE A 24 42.66 -54.73 12.56
N THR A 25 43.49 -53.89 13.18
CA THR A 25 44.91 -54.16 13.42
C THR A 25 45.16 -54.10 14.93
N THR A 26 45.76 -55.14 15.49
CA THR A 26 46.04 -55.24 16.94
C THR A 26 47.38 -54.60 17.30
N GLY A 27 47.45 -53.93 18.46
CA GLY A 27 48.70 -53.41 19.02
C GLY A 27 49.66 -54.53 19.46
N ALA A 28 50.95 -54.23 19.53
CA ALA A 28 52.01 -55.22 19.81
C ALA A 28 52.15 -55.63 21.30
N THR A 29 51.40 -54.99 22.21
CA THR A 29 51.50 -55.20 23.66
C THR A 29 50.11 -55.33 24.28
N ALA A 30 49.88 -56.41 25.03
CA ALA A 30 48.64 -56.59 25.79
C ALA A 30 48.60 -55.64 27.00
N VAL A 31 47.56 -54.79 27.05
CA VAL A 31 47.31 -53.90 28.19
C VAL A 31 46.41 -54.62 29.18
N VAL A 32 47.00 -55.12 30.26
CA VAL A 32 46.29 -55.85 31.33
C VAL A 32 45.71 -54.84 32.32
N ILE A 33 44.46 -54.43 32.11
CA ILE A 33 43.65 -53.68 33.07
C ILE A 33 42.56 -54.63 33.57
N ALA A 34 42.59 -54.96 34.86
CA ALA A 34 41.57 -55.82 35.45
C ALA A 34 40.20 -55.11 35.45
N PRO A 35 39.10 -55.77 35.05
CA PRO A 35 37.75 -55.23 35.22
C PRO A 35 37.45 -54.90 36.70
N THR A 36 36.58 -53.93 36.91
CA THR A 36 36.09 -53.49 38.22
C THR A 36 34.58 -53.30 38.18
N VAL A 37 33.91 -53.54 39.31
CA VAL A 37 32.49 -53.19 39.47
C VAL A 37 32.37 -51.67 39.63
N SER A 38 31.66 -51.03 38.71
CA SER A 38 31.48 -49.57 38.64
C SER A 38 30.21 -49.09 39.37
N SER A 39 29.21 -49.96 39.54
CA SER A 39 28.04 -49.73 40.39
C SER A 39 27.32 -51.04 40.74
N THR A 40 26.52 -51.03 41.80
CA THR A 40 25.55 -52.10 42.11
C THR A 40 24.18 -51.53 42.41
N ASP A 41 23.15 -52.33 42.15
CA ASP A 41 21.79 -52.11 42.63
C ASP A 41 21.26 -53.43 43.26
N PRO A 42 20.85 -53.46 44.54
CA PRO A 42 20.94 -52.40 45.53
C PRO A 42 22.38 -51.89 45.73
N ALA A 43 22.49 -50.61 46.06
CA ALA A 43 23.77 -50.04 46.52
C ALA A 43 24.25 -50.75 47.80
N ASN A 44 25.56 -50.74 48.03
CA ASN A 44 26.13 -51.36 49.24
C ASN A 44 25.57 -50.70 50.52
N VAL A 45 25.16 -51.54 51.47
CA VAL A 45 24.49 -51.18 52.73
C VAL A 45 23.13 -50.47 52.55
N ALA A 46 22.48 -50.59 51.38
CA ALA A 46 21.13 -50.09 51.18
C ALA A 46 20.12 -50.78 52.13
N THR A 47 19.11 -50.04 52.59
CA THR A 47 18.06 -50.53 53.50
C THR A 47 16.67 -50.29 52.92
N GLY A 48 15.69 -51.13 53.27
CA GLY A 48 14.32 -50.99 52.78
C GLY A 48 14.09 -51.57 51.36
N VAL A 49 15.03 -52.39 50.86
CA VAL A 49 15.01 -52.91 49.49
C VAL A 49 13.73 -53.73 49.20
N PRO A 50 13.07 -53.55 48.04
CA PRO A 50 11.87 -54.30 47.68
C PRO A 50 12.09 -55.82 47.66
N LEU A 51 11.08 -56.59 48.09
CA LEU A 51 11.19 -58.06 48.12
C LEU A 51 11.29 -58.70 46.72
N ASN A 52 10.81 -58.00 45.69
CA ASN A 52 10.83 -58.38 44.28
C ASN A 52 12.07 -57.86 43.51
N GLN A 53 13.02 -57.21 44.18
CA GLN A 53 14.19 -56.60 43.55
C GLN A 53 15.11 -57.65 42.89
N LYS A 54 15.34 -57.54 41.58
CA LYS A 54 16.52 -58.14 40.92
C LYS A 54 17.75 -57.31 41.28
N LEU A 55 18.88 -57.98 41.50
CA LEU A 55 20.15 -57.32 41.75
C LEU A 55 20.87 -57.08 40.43
N SER A 56 21.64 -56.00 40.33
CA SER A 56 22.57 -55.77 39.23
C SER A 56 23.96 -55.35 39.71
N ALA A 57 24.96 -55.64 38.88
CA ALA A 57 26.33 -55.16 39.01
C ALA A 57 26.81 -54.70 37.63
N THR A 58 27.22 -53.43 37.51
CA THR A 58 27.78 -52.88 36.28
C THR A 58 29.30 -52.87 36.37
N PHE A 59 29.97 -53.08 35.25
CA PHE A 59 31.43 -53.19 35.15
C PHE A 59 32.04 -52.00 34.40
N SER A 60 33.33 -51.76 34.62
CA SER A 60 34.11 -50.71 33.93
C SER A 60 34.47 -51.04 32.48
N THR A 61 34.17 -52.25 32.00
CA THR A 61 34.38 -52.70 30.62
C THR A 61 33.32 -53.74 30.23
N THR A 62 33.23 -54.08 28.94
CA THR A 62 32.37 -55.17 28.45
C THR A 62 32.96 -56.52 28.81
N MET A 63 32.18 -57.32 29.52
CA MET A 63 32.59 -58.61 30.06
C MET A 63 32.24 -59.77 29.14
N ASP A 64 32.91 -60.92 29.31
CA ASP A 64 32.49 -62.17 28.69
C ASP A 64 31.22 -62.70 29.36
N ALA A 65 30.10 -62.54 28.66
CA ALA A 65 28.77 -62.98 29.09
C ALA A 65 28.71 -64.47 29.46
N SER A 66 29.57 -65.33 28.87
CA SER A 66 29.62 -66.76 29.20
C SER A 66 30.16 -67.04 30.60
N THR A 67 30.90 -66.09 31.19
CA THR A 67 31.39 -66.20 32.58
C THR A 67 30.33 -65.84 33.62
N PHE A 68 29.19 -65.26 33.23
CA PHE A 68 28.12 -64.85 34.15
C PHE A 68 27.11 -65.98 34.38
N THR A 69 27.28 -66.66 35.51
CA THR A 69 26.51 -67.83 35.93
C THR A 69 26.28 -67.77 37.45
N THR A 70 25.39 -68.62 38.00
CA THR A 70 25.09 -68.60 39.44
C THR A 70 26.27 -68.93 40.38
N PRO A 71 27.36 -69.60 39.96
CA PRO A 71 28.61 -69.64 40.72
C PRO A 71 29.46 -68.36 40.68
N THR A 72 29.21 -67.44 39.75
CA THR A 72 30.03 -66.22 39.58
C THR A 72 29.33 -64.94 40.03
N PHE A 73 28.01 -64.87 39.92
CA PHE A 73 27.17 -63.89 40.63
C PHE A 73 26.33 -64.67 41.65
N ILE A 74 26.72 -64.59 42.93
CA ILE A 74 26.11 -65.31 44.05
C ILE A 74 25.30 -64.34 44.92
N LEU A 75 24.12 -64.75 45.38
CA LEU A 75 23.37 -64.07 46.44
C LEU A 75 23.25 -64.99 47.66
N ARG A 76 23.45 -64.47 48.87
CA ARG A 76 23.34 -65.21 50.14
C ARG A 76 22.53 -64.46 51.19
N GLN A 77 21.87 -65.22 52.05
CA GLN A 77 21.33 -64.81 53.35
C GLN A 77 22.21 -65.45 54.44
N GLY A 78 23.16 -64.70 55.00
CA GLY A 78 24.20 -65.27 55.85
C GLY A 78 25.00 -66.36 55.10
N ALA A 79 24.99 -67.59 55.61
CA ALA A 79 25.63 -68.72 54.94
C ALA A 79 24.84 -69.28 53.73
N THR A 80 23.50 -69.16 53.75
CA THR A 80 22.60 -69.84 52.80
C THR A 80 22.58 -69.13 51.44
N SER A 81 22.87 -69.83 50.35
CA SER A 81 22.70 -69.29 48.99
C SER A 81 21.22 -69.17 48.61
N VAL A 82 20.84 -68.04 48.02
CA VAL A 82 19.53 -67.81 47.41
C VAL A 82 19.55 -68.37 45.99
N GLN A 83 18.49 -69.07 45.57
CA GLN A 83 18.38 -69.51 44.18
C GLN A 83 17.90 -68.36 43.27
N GLY A 84 18.39 -68.33 42.05
CA GLY A 84 18.07 -67.31 41.06
C GLY A 84 18.72 -67.59 39.72
N PHE A 85 18.50 -66.68 38.78
CA PHE A 85 19.01 -66.74 37.41
C PHE A 85 19.97 -65.57 37.19
N VAL A 86 21.09 -65.84 36.53
CA VAL A 86 22.06 -64.81 36.14
C VAL A 86 21.92 -64.54 34.65
N SER A 87 21.88 -63.25 34.29
CA SER A 87 22.00 -62.79 32.91
C SER A 87 23.04 -61.67 32.82
N TYR A 88 23.51 -61.39 31.61
CA TYR A 88 24.46 -60.33 31.34
C TYR A 88 24.10 -59.61 30.04
N SER A 89 24.14 -58.28 30.03
CA SER A 89 23.89 -57.46 28.85
C SER A 89 24.68 -56.16 28.89
N GLY A 90 25.29 -55.78 27.77
CA GLY A 90 26.09 -54.55 27.64
C GLY A 90 27.30 -54.54 28.58
N THR A 91 27.19 -53.82 29.69
CA THR A 91 28.20 -53.75 30.77
C THR A 91 27.66 -54.22 32.13
N THR A 92 26.46 -54.80 32.19
CA THR A 92 25.73 -55.07 33.44
C THR A 92 25.33 -56.55 33.55
N ALA A 93 25.70 -57.17 34.66
CA ALA A 93 25.16 -58.46 35.11
C ALA A 93 23.91 -58.23 35.95
N ILE A 94 22.93 -59.13 35.85
CA ILE A 94 21.71 -59.14 36.66
C ILE A 94 21.57 -60.51 37.34
N PHE A 95 21.30 -60.53 38.64
CA PHE A 95 20.85 -61.72 39.37
C PHE A 95 19.37 -61.53 39.71
N ALA A 96 18.51 -62.36 39.12
CA ALA A 96 17.08 -62.40 39.40
C ALA A 96 16.77 -63.54 40.39
N PRO A 97 16.38 -63.26 41.65
CA PRO A 97 15.94 -64.29 42.58
C PRO A 97 14.79 -65.12 42.01
N ALA A 98 14.81 -66.44 42.24
CA ALA A 98 13.79 -67.38 41.74
C ALA A 98 12.44 -67.24 42.48
N SER A 99 12.46 -66.56 43.64
CA SER A 99 11.30 -66.15 44.42
C SER A 99 11.62 -64.80 45.10
N ASN A 100 10.60 -64.06 45.50
CA ASN A 100 10.79 -62.85 46.30
C ASN A 100 11.66 -63.12 47.54
N LEU A 101 12.50 -62.14 47.89
CA LEU A 101 13.32 -62.14 49.11
C LEU A 101 12.44 -62.02 50.36
N LEU A 102 12.98 -62.42 51.51
CA LEU A 102 12.28 -62.35 52.79
C LEU A 102 12.42 -60.94 53.40
N PRO A 103 11.42 -60.44 54.15
CA PRO A 103 11.40 -59.06 54.65
C PRO A 103 12.32 -58.82 55.85
N ASN A 104 12.86 -57.60 55.93
CA ASN A 104 13.72 -57.09 57.01
C ASN A 104 14.99 -57.93 57.29
N LEU A 105 15.53 -58.61 56.27
CA LEU A 105 16.74 -59.43 56.38
C LEU A 105 17.90 -58.84 55.57
N THR A 106 19.11 -58.96 56.10
CA THR A 106 20.34 -58.58 55.40
C THR A 106 20.82 -59.71 54.49
N TYR A 107 20.98 -59.39 53.21
CA TYR A 107 21.58 -60.23 52.18
C TYR A 107 22.99 -59.75 51.84
N SER A 108 23.80 -60.66 51.33
CA SER A 108 25.15 -60.38 50.81
C SER A 108 25.26 -60.95 49.40
N ALA A 109 25.69 -60.12 48.45
CA ALA A 109 25.92 -60.50 47.07
C ALA A 109 27.42 -60.48 46.75
N THR A 110 27.83 -61.32 45.80
CA THR A 110 29.24 -61.49 45.42
C THR A 110 29.37 -61.67 43.92
N ILE A 111 30.20 -60.85 43.28
CA ILE A 111 30.80 -61.22 41.98
C ILE A 111 32.18 -61.83 42.26
N THR A 112 32.42 -63.06 41.83
CA THR A 112 33.70 -63.73 42.06
C THR A 112 34.73 -63.40 40.99
N THR A 113 36.01 -63.61 41.31
CA THR A 113 37.17 -63.58 40.40
C THR A 113 37.06 -64.51 39.18
N ALA A 114 36.06 -65.38 39.09
CA ALA A 114 35.77 -66.16 37.89
C ALA A 114 35.07 -65.35 36.77
N ALA A 115 34.49 -64.18 37.07
CA ALA A 115 33.98 -63.25 36.06
C ALA A 115 35.14 -62.55 35.34
N LYS A 116 35.10 -62.52 33.99
CA LYS A 116 36.21 -62.02 33.15
C LYS A 116 35.76 -61.05 32.07
N ASP A 117 36.67 -60.21 31.62
CA ASP A 117 36.46 -59.38 30.42
C ASP A 117 36.61 -60.17 29.11
N LEU A 118 36.25 -59.56 27.97
CA LEU A 118 36.39 -60.15 26.64
C LEU A 118 37.85 -60.39 26.20
N ALA A 119 38.84 -59.92 26.96
CA ALA A 119 40.26 -60.23 26.78
C ALA A 119 40.76 -61.34 27.74
N GLY A 120 39.89 -61.85 28.61
CA GLY A 120 40.18 -62.91 29.59
C GLY A 120 40.68 -62.42 30.95
N ASN A 121 40.74 -61.10 31.20
CA ASN A 121 41.17 -60.53 32.47
C ASN A 121 40.10 -60.75 33.54
N ALA A 122 40.48 -61.32 34.69
CA ALA A 122 39.60 -61.50 35.85
C ALA A 122 39.46 -60.21 36.68
N LEU A 123 38.41 -60.13 37.51
CA LEU A 123 38.38 -59.17 38.62
C LEU A 123 39.63 -59.34 39.51
N ALA A 124 40.16 -58.24 40.05
CA ALA A 124 41.36 -58.29 40.91
C ALA A 124 41.11 -58.98 42.28
N SER A 125 39.86 -58.99 42.75
CA SER A 125 39.38 -59.74 43.92
C SER A 125 37.89 -60.02 43.77
N ASP A 126 37.34 -60.91 44.60
CA ASP A 126 35.89 -61.05 44.73
C ASP A 126 35.30 -59.69 45.19
N PHE A 127 34.24 -59.24 44.55
CA PHE A 127 33.54 -58.00 44.89
C PHE A 127 32.27 -58.34 45.70
N VAL A 128 32.22 -57.90 46.95
CA VAL A 128 31.14 -58.22 47.91
C VAL A 128 30.41 -56.95 48.34
N TRP A 129 29.08 -56.98 48.33
CA TRP A 129 28.24 -55.92 48.89
C TRP A 129 27.04 -56.50 49.61
N SER A 130 26.47 -55.74 50.55
CA SER A 130 25.29 -56.15 51.31
C SER A 130 24.13 -55.17 51.15
N PHE A 131 22.93 -55.61 51.51
CA PHE A 131 21.73 -54.76 51.61
C PHE A 131 20.71 -55.42 52.53
N THR A 132 19.75 -54.64 53.05
CA THR A 132 18.67 -55.12 53.91
C THR A 132 17.32 -54.86 53.26
N THR A 133 16.50 -55.90 53.14
CA THR A 133 15.14 -55.80 52.58
C THR A 133 14.20 -54.98 53.46
N GLY A 134 13.16 -54.41 52.86
CA GLY A 134 12.07 -53.76 53.56
C GLY A 134 11.02 -54.76 54.08
N ALA A 135 9.87 -54.24 54.51
CA ALA A 135 8.79 -55.06 55.07
C ALA A 135 7.86 -55.70 54.01
N ALA A 136 7.86 -55.22 52.77
CA ALA A 136 6.89 -55.61 51.73
C ALA A 136 7.44 -55.48 50.30
N VAL A 137 6.75 -56.11 49.35
CA VAL A 137 6.89 -55.84 47.90
C VAL A 137 6.55 -54.38 47.63
N VAL A 138 7.36 -53.69 46.83
CA VAL A 138 7.17 -52.26 46.51
C VAL A 138 6.76 -52.14 45.04
N ILE A 139 5.51 -51.71 44.83
CA ILE A 139 4.94 -51.45 43.51
C ILE A 139 4.96 -49.94 43.28
N VAL A 140 6.12 -49.43 42.90
CA VAL A 140 6.32 -48.03 42.48
C VAL A 140 6.72 -48.08 41.02
N SER A 141 5.85 -47.63 40.12
CA SER A 141 6.16 -47.56 38.69
C SER A 141 7.37 -46.66 38.44
N PRO A 142 8.32 -47.07 37.58
CA PRO A 142 9.32 -46.15 37.06
C PRO A 142 8.66 -44.94 36.38
N THR A 143 9.36 -43.81 36.44
CA THR A 143 9.01 -42.56 35.77
C THR A 143 10.23 -42.01 35.04
N VAL A 144 10.04 -41.19 34.02
CA VAL A 144 11.15 -40.45 33.39
C VAL A 144 11.36 -39.16 34.20
N SER A 145 12.56 -39.02 34.76
CA SER A 145 12.98 -37.89 35.62
C SER A 145 13.72 -36.80 34.84
N PHE A 146 14.17 -37.07 33.61
CA PHE A 146 14.80 -36.10 32.72
C PHE A 146 14.72 -36.53 31.25
N THR A 147 14.62 -35.57 30.32
CA THR A 147 14.87 -35.81 28.89
C THR A 147 15.73 -34.72 28.26
N ASP A 148 16.51 -35.11 27.25
CA ASP A 148 17.18 -34.22 26.31
C ASP A 148 16.88 -34.68 24.87
N PRO A 149 16.23 -33.88 24.01
CA PRO A 149 15.67 -32.56 24.31
C PRO A 149 14.62 -32.60 25.42
N ILE A 150 14.55 -31.52 26.19
CA ILE A 150 13.43 -31.30 27.12
C ILE A 150 12.13 -31.11 26.31
N GLY A 151 11.00 -31.54 26.87
CA GLY A 151 9.69 -31.37 26.22
C GLY A 151 9.42 -29.92 25.83
N ALA A 152 8.91 -29.73 24.61
CA ALA A 152 8.69 -28.46 23.91
C ALA A 152 9.96 -27.63 23.58
N ALA A 153 11.16 -28.21 23.63
CA ALA A 153 12.38 -27.55 23.15
C ALA A 153 12.27 -27.16 21.66
N VAL A 154 12.83 -26.00 21.31
CA VAL A 154 12.94 -25.49 19.94
C VAL A 154 14.40 -25.29 19.55
N ASN A 155 14.68 -25.16 18.25
CA ASN A 155 16.03 -25.01 17.69
C ASN A 155 16.99 -26.19 18.00
N VAL A 156 16.44 -27.39 18.20
CA VAL A 156 17.23 -28.60 18.49
C VAL A 156 18.18 -28.92 17.31
N PRO A 157 19.48 -29.23 17.53
CA PRO A 157 20.42 -29.58 16.47
C PRO A 157 19.99 -30.81 15.67
N LEU A 158 20.25 -30.83 14.36
CA LEU A 158 19.81 -31.92 13.48
C LEU A 158 20.47 -33.28 13.78
N ASN A 159 21.63 -33.27 14.45
CA ASN A 159 22.38 -34.46 14.87
C ASN A 159 22.10 -34.85 16.34
N GLN A 160 21.08 -34.26 16.98
CA GLN A 160 20.74 -34.56 18.38
C GLN A 160 20.29 -36.02 18.55
N LYS A 161 20.91 -36.73 19.50
CA LYS A 161 20.38 -37.97 20.05
C LYS A 161 19.48 -37.65 21.23
N LEU A 162 18.46 -38.48 21.45
CA LEU A 162 17.50 -38.28 22.52
C LEU A 162 17.96 -39.08 23.73
N ALA A 163 17.95 -38.48 24.92
CA ALA A 163 18.10 -39.18 26.20
C ALA A 163 16.82 -39.13 27.01
N ALA A 164 16.54 -40.22 27.74
CA ALA A 164 15.52 -40.31 28.77
C ALA A 164 16.11 -40.97 30.01
N THR A 165 16.21 -40.24 31.12
CA THR A 165 16.68 -40.76 32.41
C THR A 165 15.48 -41.16 33.26
N PHE A 166 15.57 -42.30 33.92
CA PHE A 166 14.52 -42.86 34.76
C PHE A 166 14.75 -42.56 36.24
N SER A 167 13.67 -42.60 37.03
CA SER A 167 13.69 -42.48 38.50
C SER A 167 14.28 -43.69 39.23
N THR A 168 14.58 -44.78 38.51
CA THR A 168 15.17 -46.01 39.04
C THR A 168 15.91 -46.77 37.94
N THR A 169 16.58 -47.85 38.30
CA THR A 169 17.23 -48.83 37.42
C THR A 169 16.20 -49.63 36.62
N MET A 170 16.29 -49.55 35.29
CA MET A 170 15.43 -50.28 34.37
C MET A 170 16.03 -51.65 34.06
N ASP A 171 15.16 -52.64 33.85
CA ASP A 171 15.56 -53.89 33.24
C ASP A 171 15.92 -53.62 31.77
N ALA A 172 17.22 -53.60 31.48
CA ALA A 172 17.77 -53.27 30.17
C ALA A 172 17.21 -54.14 29.03
N SER A 173 16.71 -55.35 29.31
CA SER A 173 16.05 -56.18 28.30
C SER A 173 14.74 -55.56 27.79
N THR A 174 14.10 -54.70 28.59
CA THR A 174 12.84 -54.00 28.26
C THR A 174 13.05 -52.64 27.58
N ILE A 175 14.30 -52.19 27.40
CA ILE A 175 14.64 -50.88 26.82
C ILE A 175 15.22 -51.08 25.41
N HIS A 176 14.37 -50.99 24.38
CA HIS A 176 14.72 -51.25 22.98
C HIS A 176 13.80 -50.45 22.03
N THR A 177 13.96 -50.61 20.71
CA THR A 177 13.38 -49.71 19.69
C THR A 177 11.85 -49.74 19.53
N SER A 178 11.14 -50.67 20.19
CA SER A 178 9.67 -50.60 20.34
C SER A 178 9.24 -49.85 21.60
N THR A 179 10.04 -49.91 22.66
CA THR A 179 9.73 -49.31 23.97
C THR A 179 10.29 -47.90 24.13
N PHE A 180 11.31 -47.51 23.37
CA PHE A 180 11.71 -46.11 23.14
C PHE A 180 11.63 -45.82 21.63
N THR A 181 10.66 -44.99 21.23
CA THR A 181 10.37 -44.66 19.82
C THR A 181 10.45 -43.15 19.56
N LEU A 182 10.66 -42.78 18.28
CA LEU A 182 10.63 -41.41 17.78
C LEU A 182 9.77 -41.33 16.50
N ARG A 183 8.96 -40.27 16.37
CA ARG A 183 8.06 -40.05 15.23
C ARG A 183 8.08 -38.60 14.73
N GLN A 184 7.86 -38.44 13.43
CA GLN A 184 7.54 -37.18 12.75
C GLN A 184 6.05 -37.21 12.38
N GLY A 185 5.20 -36.66 13.23
CA GLY A 185 3.75 -36.86 13.13
C GLY A 185 3.40 -38.35 13.21
N ALA A 186 2.82 -38.91 12.14
CA ALA A 186 2.54 -40.34 12.05
C ALA A 186 3.78 -41.21 11.74
N THR A 187 4.74 -40.67 10.98
CA THR A 187 5.89 -41.41 10.44
C THR A 187 6.87 -41.80 11.54
N ALA A 188 7.31 -43.06 11.58
CA ALA A 188 8.37 -43.50 12.51
C ALA A 188 9.76 -43.10 12.01
N VAL A 189 10.62 -42.64 12.92
CA VAL A 189 12.04 -42.37 12.64
C VAL A 189 12.85 -43.61 12.99
N SER A 190 13.69 -44.09 12.08
CA SER A 190 14.60 -45.19 12.34
C SER A 190 15.77 -44.75 13.23
N GLY A 191 16.22 -45.65 14.11
CA GLY A 191 17.29 -45.36 15.05
C GLY A 191 17.62 -46.56 15.93
N PHE A 192 18.61 -46.38 16.79
CA PHE A 192 19.14 -47.38 17.71
C PHE A 192 18.88 -46.97 19.15
N VAL A 193 18.53 -47.91 20.01
CA VAL A 193 18.35 -47.68 21.45
C VAL A 193 19.50 -48.33 22.22
N SER A 194 20.07 -47.61 23.16
CA SER A 194 21.01 -48.12 24.17
C SER A 194 20.57 -47.69 25.57
N TYR A 195 21.05 -48.41 26.60
CA TYR A 195 20.73 -48.13 27.99
C TYR A 195 21.99 -48.27 28.86
N SER A 196 22.20 -47.35 29.81
CA SER A 196 23.32 -47.38 30.75
C SER A 196 23.01 -46.58 32.01
N GLY A 197 23.38 -47.11 33.18
CA GLY A 197 23.05 -46.50 34.47
C GLY A 197 21.53 -46.44 34.69
N THR A 198 20.97 -45.23 34.68
CA THR A 198 19.52 -44.96 34.68
C THR A 198 19.03 -44.31 33.38
N THR A 199 19.86 -44.20 32.33
CA THR A 199 19.53 -43.42 31.11
C THR A 199 19.44 -44.30 29.87
N ALA A 200 18.32 -44.21 29.16
CA ALA A 200 18.17 -44.70 27.79
C ALA A 200 18.55 -43.59 26.79
N ILE A 201 19.17 -43.98 25.67
CA ILE A 201 19.51 -43.09 24.56
C ILE A 201 18.92 -43.66 23.27
N PHE A 202 18.12 -42.87 22.56
CA PHE A 202 17.70 -43.14 21.18
C PHE A 202 18.57 -42.31 20.23
N ALA A 203 19.34 -42.99 19.39
CA ALA A 203 20.18 -42.39 18.36
C ALA A 203 19.50 -42.54 16.99
N PRO A 204 19.00 -41.45 16.37
CA PRO A 204 18.47 -41.50 15.00
C PRO A 204 19.50 -42.07 14.01
N ALA A 205 19.05 -42.88 13.05
CA ALA A 205 19.92 -43.52 12.06
C ALA A 205 20.47 -42.54 11.01
N SER A 206 19.84 -41.38 10.87
CA SER A 206 20.29 -40.23 10.08
C SER A 206 20.04 -38.94 10.87
N ASN A 207 20.64 -37.83 10.45
CA ASN A 207 20.24 -36.51 10.96
C ASN A 207 18.74 -36.29 10.77
N LEU A 208 18.12 -35.60 11.73
CA LEU A 208 16.73 -35.18 11.71
C LEU A 208 16.51 -34.06 10.68
N ALA A 209 15.30 -33.96 10.15
CA ALA A 209 14.91 -32.87 9.26
C ALA A 209 14.89 -31.53 10.02
N SER A 210 15.18 -30.42 9.34
CA SER A 210 15.16 -29.07 9.91
C SER A 210 13.76 -28.53 10.16
N ASN A 211 13.61 -27.61 11.12
CA ASN A 211 12.36 -26.91 11.45
C ASN A 211 11.14 -27.83 11.65
N THR A 212 11.38 -29.04 12.16
CA THR A 212 10.43 -30.16 12.17
C THR A 212 10.08 -30.55 13.59
N LEU A 213 8.78 -30.69 13.87
CA LEU A 213 8.26 -31.22 15.13
C LEU A 213 8.39 -32.75 15.16
N TYR A 214 9.08 -33.24 16.17
CA TYR A 214 9.22 -34.66 16.49
C TYR A 214 8.55 -34.99 17.83
N THR A 215 8.03 -36.21 17.95
CA THR A 215 7.43 -36.75 19.18
C THR A 215 8.14 -38.05 19.55
N ALA A 216 8.65 -38.13 20.77
CA ALA A 216 9.29 -39.30 21.35
C ALA A 216 8.41 -39.94 22.42
N THR A 217 8.52 -41.26 22.57
CA THR A 217 7.71 -42.03 23.52
C THR A 217 8.52 -43.13 24.19
N ILE A 218 8.45 -43.21 25.53
CA ILE A 218 8.71 -44.45 26.28
C ILE A 218 7.38 -45.17 26.53
N SER A 219 7.28 -46.46 26.23
CA SER A 219 6.03 -47.24 26.39
C SER A 219 5.84 -47.82 27.80
N THR A 220 4.61 -48.25 28.11
CA THR A 220 4.27 -49.04 29.31
C THR A 220 4.94 -50.43 29.37
N GLU A 221 5.68 -50.85 28.33
CA GLU A 221 6.36 -52.15 28.31
C GLU A 221 7.75 -52.08 28.98
N ALA A 222 8.32 -50.88 29.10
CA ALA A 222 9.55 -50.62 29.86
C ALA A 222 9.33 -50.84 31.37
N LYS A 223 10.24 -51.57 32.03
CA LYS A 223 10.11 -52.00 33.43
C LYS A 223 11.36 -51.74 34.26
N ASP A 224 11.18 -51.55 35.56
CA ASP A 224 12.28 -51.52 36.53
C ASP A 224 12.85 -52.91 36.84
N LEU A 225 13.97 -52.97 37.58
CA LEU A 225 14.55 -54.24 38.06
C LEU A 225 13.68 -54.98 39.08
N ALA A 226 12.63 -54.37 39.63
CA ALA A 226 11.63 -55.03 40.47
C ALA A 226 10.43 -55.59 39.66
N GLY A 227 10.39 -55.34 38.34
CA GLY A 227 9.37 -55.78 37.41
C GLY A 227 8.19 -54.80 37.22
N ASN A 228 8.20 -53.65 37.88
CA ASN A 228 7.16 -52.63 37.77
C ASN A 228 7.21 -51.94 36.41
N ALA A 229 6.08 -51.86 35.71
CA ALA A 229 5.94 -51.16 34.45
C ALA A 229 5.81 -49.63 34.63
N MET A 230 6.26 -48.85 33.64
CA MET A 230 5.89 -47.44 33.50
C MET A 230 4.36 -47.27 33.60
N ALA A 231 3.88 -46.36 34.46
CA ALA A 231 2.44 -46.24 34.77
C ALA A 231 1.58 -45.81 33.57
N SER A 232 2.18 -45.12 32.60
CA SER A 232 1.59 -44.73 31.33
C SER A 232 2.73 -44.54 30.30
N ASN A 233 2.38 -44.42 29.02
CA ASN A 233 3.36 -44.01 28.00
C ASN A 233 3.86 -42.60 28.33
N PHE A 234 5.17 -42.46 28.53
CA PHE A 234 5.80 -41.15 28.68
C PHE A 234 6.04 -40.55 27.30
N VAL A 235 5.35 -39.46 26.96
CA VAL A 235 5.39 -38.84 25.63
C VAL A 235 5.88 -37.40 25.75
N TRP A 236 6.83 -36.99 24.91
CA TRP A 236 7.28 -35.61 24.79
C TRP A 236 7.59 -35.25 23.34
N SER A 237 7.66 -33.95 23.04
CA SER A 237 7.95 -33.45 21.69
C SER A 237 9.00 -32.35 21.71
N PHE A 238 9.61 -32.08 20.56
CA PHE A 238 10.58 -31.00 20.35
C PHE A 238 10.64 -30.62 18.86
N THR A 239 11.12 -29.41 18.57
CA THR A 239 11.26 -28.88 17.21
C THR A 239 12.73 -28.64 16.87
N THR A 240 13.21 -29.23 15.78
CA THR A 240 14.56 -29.00 15.27
C THR A 240 14.77 -27.58 14.74
N GLY A 241 16.02 -27.11 14.75
CA GLY A 241 16.40 -25.82 14.15
C GLY A 241 16.63 -25.91 12.64
N ALA A 242 17.20 -24.84 12.08
CA ALA A 242 17.53 -24.75 10.66
C ALA A 242 18.84 -25.43 10.25
N ALA A 243 19.76 -25.70 11.20
CA ALA A 243 21.11 -26.18 10.92
C ALA A 243 21.67 -27.11 12.02
N VAL A 244 22.76 -27.82 11.70
CA VAL A 244 23.60 -28.49 12.71
C VAL A 244 24.39 -27.42 13.48
N VAL A 245 24.21 -27.37 14.79
CA VAL A 245 24.93 -26.42 15.67
C VAL A 245 25.81 -27.22 16.62
N VAL A 246 27.13 -27.01 16.52
CA VAL A 246 28.13 -27.65 17.39
C VAL A 246 28.47 -26.72 18.54
N THR A 247 28.23 -27.18 19.77
CA THR A 247 28.62 -26.49 21.01
C THR A 247 29.27 -27.50 21.95
N LEU A 248 30.49 -27.20 22.43
CA LEU A 248 31.20 -28.09 23.34
C LEU A 248 30.50 -28.09 24.73
N PRO A 249 30.45 -29.22 25.44
CA PRO A 249 30.07 -29.23 26.84
C PRO A 249 31.08 -28.46 27.70
N THR A 250 30.58 -27.90 28.79
CA THR A 250 31.33 -27.19 29.84
C THR A 250 30.77 -27.57 31.21
N ILE A 251 31.51 -27.31 32.29
CA ILE A 251 30.98 -27.42 33.65
C ILE A 251 30.35 -26.07 34.03
N ILE A 252 29.08 -26.08 34.45
CA ILE A 252 28.36 -24.92 35.01
C ILE A 252 28.77 -24.68 36.46
N SER A 253 28.80 -25.75 37.27
CA SER A 253 29.06 -25.68 38.70
C SER A 253 29.59 -26.99 39.26
N THR A 254 30.16 -26.91 40.46
CA THR A 254 30.65 -28.05 41.24
C THR A 254 30.20 -27.93 42.69
N ASP A 255 29.98 -29.07 43.35
CA ASP A 255 29.79 -29.18 44.78
C ASP A 255 30.68 -30.31 45.32
N PRO A 256 31.69 -30.05 46.17
CA PRO A 256 32.07 -28.75 46.71
C PRO A 256 32.56 -27.78 45.63
N VAL A 257 32.23 -26.49 45.83
CA VAL A 257 32.74 -25.38 45.00
C VAL A 257 34.26 -25.32 45.10
N ASN A 258 34.94 -25.01 44.00
CA ASN A 258 36.41 -24.93 43.96
C ASN A 258 36.98 -24.02 45.08
N LEU A 259 38.01 -24.53 45.76
CA LEU A 259 38.72 -23.94 46.91
C LEU A 259 37.90 -23.80 48.21
N VAL A 260 36.67 -24.32 48.29
CA VAL A 260 35.88 -24.24 49.53
C VAL A 260 36.47 -25.09 50.66
N THR A 261 36.37 -24.60 51.89
CA THR A 261 36.89 -25.22 53.12
C THR A 261 35.76 -25.58 54.08
N GLY A 262 35.93 -26.64 54.86
CA GLY A 262 34.94 -27.07 55.86
C GLY A 262 33.92 -28.08 55.34
N VAL A 263 34.20 -28.74 54.20
CA VAL A 263 33.31 -29.73 53.57
C VAL A 263 33.02 -30.90 54.51
N ALA A 264 31.77 -31.36 54.56
CA ALA A 264 31.34 -32.49 55.38
C ALA A 264 32.09 -33.79 55.01
N LEU A 265 32.45 -34.61 56.01
CA LEU A 265 33.26 -35.83 55.79
C LEU A 265 32.56 -36.89 54.94
N ASN A 266 31.24 -36.83 54.81
CA ASN A 266 30.40 -37.74 54.04
C ASN A 266 29.86 -37.12 52.73
N GLN A 267 30.37 -35.94 52.34
CA GLN A 267 29.94 -35.23 51.12
C GLN A 267 30.18 -36.07 49.85
N LYS A 268 29.14 -36.19 49.01
CA LYS A 268 29.26 -36.65 47.62
C LYS A 268 29.75 -35.50 46.73
N ILE A 269 30.65 -35.78 45.79
CA ILE A 269 31.29 -34.76 44.96
C ILE A 269 30.57 -34.68 43.61
N ALA A 270 29.89 -33.58 43.32
CA ALA A 270 29.08 -33.37 42.13
C ALA A 270 29.67 -32.33 41.16
N ALA A 271 29.36 -32.49 39.88
CA ALA A 271 29.60 -31.50 38.83
C ALA A 271 28.43 -31.46 37.83
N ILE A 272 27.98 -30.27 37.48
CA ILE A 272 26.86 -30.06 36.56
C ILE A 272 27.41 -29.60 35.21
N PHE A 273 27.09 -30.35 34.15
CA PHE A 273 27.44 -30.01 32.77
C PHE A 273 26.42 -29.06 32.14
N SER A 274 26.84 -28.27 31.17
CA SER A 274 25.97 -27.38 30.38
C SER A 274 25.10 -28.08 29.35
N LYS A 275 25.39 -29.36 29.05
CA LYS A 275 24.66 -30.21 28.12
C LYS A 275 24.68 -31.66 28.61
N THR A 276 23.80 -32.50 28.08
CA THR A 276 23.76 -33.93 28.44
C THR A 276 24.99 -34.66 27.93
N MET A 277 25.73 -35.25 28.86
CA MET A 277 26.86 -36.13 28.57
C MET A 277 26.39 -37.52 28.19
N ASN A 278 27.17 -38.22 27.38
CA ASN A 278 26.99 -39.65 27.18
C ASN A 278 27.35 -40.39 28.47
N ALA A 279 26.34 -40.86 29.21
CA ALA A 279 26.49 -41.50 30.51
C ALA A 279 27.53 -42.65 30.53
N SER A 280 27.66 -43.41 29.43
CA SER A 280 28.65 -44.48 29.32
C SER A 280 30.12 -44.02 29.30
N LEU A 281 30.37 -42.71 29.13
CA LEU A 281 31.67 -42.07 29.18
C LEU A 281 31.89 -41.28 30.49
N ILE A 282 30.96 -41.34 31.44
CA ILE A 282 31.08 -40.72 32.77
C ILE A 282 31.29 -41.85 33.80
N THR A 283 32.55 -42.15 34.08
CA THR A 283 32.98 -43.32 34.88
C THR A 283 34.10 -42.93 35.85
N THR A 284 34.56 -43.86 36.68
CA THR A 284 35.70 -43.66 37.59
C THR A 284 37.05 -43.43 36.90
N SER A 285 37.15 -43.55 35.56
CA SER A 285 38.34 -43.14 34.79
C SER A 285 38.21 -41.75 34.18
N THR A 286 37.00 -41.21 34.05
CA THR A 286 36.76 -39.88 33.47
C THR A 286 36.32 -38.84 34.50
N PHE A 287 35.77 -39.25 35.65
CA PHE A 287 35.58 -38.43 36.85
C PHE A 287 36.35 -39.08 38.00
N THR A 288 37.41 -38.43 38.46
CA THR A 288 38.32 -38.93 39.51
C THR A 288 38.37 -38.00 40.72
N LEU A 289 38.70 -38.56 41.89
CA LEU A 289 38.98 -37.83 43.12
C LEU A 289 40.33 -38.31 43.70
N LYS A 290 41.17 -37.39 44.17
CA LYS A 290 42.51 -37.67 44.71
C LYS A 290 42.82 -36.91 45.99
N GLN A 291 43.51 -37.55 46.92
CA GLN A 291 44.18 -36.93 48.06
C GLN A 291 45.63 -36.66 47.67
N GLY A 292 45.93 -35.45 47.21
CA GLY A 292 47.21 -35.14 46.55
C GLY A 292 47.40 -36.02 45.30
N THR A 293 48.38 -36.93 45.32
CA THR A 293 48.61 -37.92 44.25
C THR A 293 47.78 -39.20 44.38
N THR A 294 47.28 -39.52 45.58
CA THR A 294 46.64 -40.80 45.89
C THR A 294 45.18 -40.84 45.42
N PRO A 295 44.76 -41.78 44.56
CA PRO A 295 43.35 -41.94 44.20
C PRO A 295 42.47 -42.28 45.39
N VAL A 296 41.29 -41.69 45.46
CA VAL A 296 40.22 -42.06 46.39
C VAL A 296 39.33 -43.10 45.71
N SER A 297 38.98 -44.18 46.40
CA SER A 297 37.99 -45.15 45.90
C SER A 297 36.58 -44.57 46.01
N GLY A 298 35.78 -44.76 44.96
CA GLY A 298 34.41 -44.27 44.89
C GLY A 298 33.67 -44.81 43.68
N PHE A 299 32.35 -44.60 43.65
CA PHE A 299 31.49 -44.91 42.53
C PHE A 299 31.12 -43.62 41.81
N VAL A 300 31.01 -43.67 40.48
CA VAL A 300 30.55 -42.54 39.66
C VAL A 300 29.15 -42.86 39.15
N SER A 301 28.21 -41.95 39.39
CA SER A 301 26.89 -41.96 38.78
C SER A 301 26.70 -40.70 37.92
N TYR A 302 25.77 -40.78 36.96
CA TYR A 302 25.41 -39.67 36.09
C TYR A 302 23.90 -39.68 35.84
N SER A 303 23.26 -38.52 36.02
CA SER A 303 21.81 -38.36 35.88
C SER A 303 21.47 -36.95 35.39
N GLY A 304 20.61 -36.82 34.38
CA GLY A 304 20.30 -35.55 33.75
C GLY A 304 21.53 -34.87 33.16
N THR A 305 21.98 -33.77 33.76
CA THR A 305 23.24 -33.09 33.46
C THR A 305 24.29 -33.17 34.58
N THR A 306 24.04 -33.93 35.65
CA THR A 306 24.90 -33.98 36.85
C THR A 306 25.67 -35.31 36.94
N ALA A 307 26.99 -35.24 37.05
CA ALA A 307 27.82 -36.36 37.51
C ALA A 307 28.03 -36.27 39.03
N ILE A 308 28.06 -37.41 39.71
CA ILE A 308 28.35 -37.51 41.15
C ILE A 308 29.39 -38.62 41.38
N PHE A 309 30.49 -38.27 42.02
CA PHE A 309 31.46 -39.19 42.59
C PHE A 309 31.13 -39.39 44.07
N ALA A 310 30.74 -40.60 44.45
CA ALA A 310 30.43 -40.99 45.82
C ALA A 310 31.61 -41.82 46.39
N PRO A 311 32.40 -41.29 47.34
CA PRO A 311 33.49 -42.04 47.98
C PRO A 311 33.00 -43.34 48.65
N THR A 312 33.79 -44.42 48.62
CA THR A 312 33.43 -45.69 49.28
C THR A 312 33.47 -45.65 50.81
N SER A 313 34.02 -44.58 51.37
CA SER A 313 34.15 -44.31 52.81
C SER A 313 34.19 -42.80 53.03
N ASN A 314 33.85 -42.34 54.23
CA ASN A 314 34.00 -40.94 54.60
C ASN A 314 35.44 -40.43 54.30
N LEU A 315 35.51 -39.21 53.81
CA LEU A 315 36.75 -38.48 53.55
C LEU A 315 37.47 -38.17 54.88
N ALA A 316 38.80 -38.11 54.83
CA ALA A 316 39.61 -37.74 55.98
C ALA A 316 39.35 -36.28 56.40
N PRO A 317 39.38 -35.93 57.69
CA PRO A 317 39.18 -34.56 58.15
C PRO A 317 40.35 -33.64 57.79
N SER A 318 40.08 -32.33 57.72
CA SER A 318 41.06 -31.26 57.48
C SER A 318 42.00 -31.51 56.28
N THR A 319 41.50 -32.18 55.24
CA THR A 319 42.28 -32.74 54.14
C THR A 319 41.88 -32.10 52.82
N VAL A 320 42.88 -31.72 52.00
CA VAL A 320 42.67 -31.21 50.65
C VAL A 320 42.47 -32.38 49.68
N TYR A 321 41.38 -32.33 48.93
CA TYR A 321 41.08 -33.25 47.85
C TYR A 321 41.00 -32.50 46.52
N THR A 322 41.45 -33.15 45.45
CA THR A 322 41.38 -32.66 44.07
C THR A 322 40.47 -33.58 43.27
N ALA A 323 39.43 -33.02 42.66
CA ALA A 323 38.54 -33.68 41.73
C ALA A 323 38.90 -33.30 40.29
N THR A 324 38.65 -34.20 39.33
CA THR A 324 38.98 -33.97 37.92
C THR A 324 38.01 -34.69 37.01
N ILE A 325 37.46 -33.97 36.03
CA ILE A 325 36.68 -34.52 34.91
C ILE A 325 37.49 -34.34 33.62
N THR A 326 37.79 -35.42 32.91
CA THR A 326 38.72 -35.41 31.77
C THR A 326 38.04 -35.16 30.42
N THR A 327 38.82 -34.76 29.39
CA THR A 327 38.34 -34.61 28.01
C THR A 327 37.86 -35.92 27.35
N ALA A 328 37.99 -37.06 28.02
CA ALA A 328 37.34 -38.30 27.60
C ALA A 328 35.82 -38.29 27.83
N ALA A 329 35.32 -37.45 28.75
CA ALA A 329 33.90 -37.15 28.89
C ALA A 329 33.38 -36.37 27.68
N LYS A 330 32.37 -36.91 26.99
CA LYS A 330 31.78 -36.33 25.77
C LYS A 330 30.27 -36.19 25.85
N ASP A 331 29.72 -35.20 25.14
CA ASP A 331 28.27 -35.02 24.97
C ASP A 331 27.65 -36.12 24.09
N LEU A 332 26.31 -36.14 24.01
CA LEU A 332 25.58 -37.09 23.17
C LEU A 332 25.93 -36.97 21.67
N ALA A 333 26.35 -35.80 21.19
CA ALA A 333 26.79 -35.57 19.82
C ALA A 333 28.26 -35.99 19.57
N GLY A 334 29.03 -36.25 20.63
CA GLY A 334 30.43 -36.71 20.58
C GLY A 334 31.48 -35.61 20.87
N ASN A 335 31.05 -34.41 21.26
CA ASN A 335 31.93 -33.29 21.58
C ASN A 335 32.55 -33.48 22.96
N ALA A 336 33.87 -33.33 23.08
CA ALA A 336 34.58 -33.37 24.36
C ALA A 336 34.47 -32.05 25.14
N LEU A 337 34.77 -32.10 26.45
CA LEU A 337 35.21 -30.89 27.17
C LEU A 337 36.43 -30.28 26.46
N ALA A 338 36.56 -28.94 26.51
CA ALA A 338 37.67 -28.24 25.86
C ALA A 338 39.04 -28.53 26.49
N ASN A 339 39.08 -28.80 27.80
CA ASN A 339 40.24 -29.21 28.59
C ASN A 339 39.74 -30.09 29.76
N ASP A 340 40.66 -30.78 30.45
CA ASP A 340 40.35 -31.44 31.73
C ASP A 340 39.91 -30.38 32.76
N PHE A 341 38.73 -30.57 33.36
CA PHE A 341 38.19 -29.68 34.38
C PHE A 341 38.64 -30.15 35.76
N VAL A 342 39.53 -29.39 36.39
CA VAL A 342 40.14 -29.70 37.69
C VAL A 342 39.66 -28.70 38.74
N TRP A 343 39.25 -29.19 39.91
CA TRP A 343 38.94 -28.36 41.08
C TRP A 343 39.38 -29.05 42.37
N SER A 344 39.44 -28.30 43.47
CA SER A 344 39.83 -28.83 44.77
C SER A 344 38.97 -28.27 45.89
N PHE A 345 38.98 -28.93 47.05
CA PHE A 345 38.26 -28.51 48.25
C PHE A 345 38.94 -29.07 49.51
N THR A 346 38.61 -28.53 50.68
CA THR A 346 39.16 -28.98 51.97
C THR A 346 38.04 -29.43 52.90
N THR A 347 38.13 -30.64 53.44
CA THR A 347 37.19 -31.17 54.44
C THR A 347 37.30 -30.43 55.78
N GLY A 348 36.20 -30.43 56.54
CA GLY A 348 36.16 -29.92 57.91
C GLY A 348 36.81 -30.88 58.92
N ALA A 349 36.77 -30.51 60.20
CA ALA A 349 37.27 -31.34 61.29
C ALA A 349 36.22 -32.34 61.84
N VAL A 350 34.94 -32.17 61.47
CA VAL A 350 33.78 -32.92 62.00
C VAL A 350 32.78 -33.24 60.90
N LEU A 351 31.89 -34.21 61.16
CA LEU A 351 30.69 -34.44 60.36
C LEU A 351 29.72 -33.25 60.53
N ILE A 352 29.05 -32.83 59.45
CA ILE A 352 28.08 -31.72 59.46
C ILE A 352 26.70 -32.27 59.08
N ASN A 353 25.69 -31.98 59.91
CA ASN A 353 24.36 -32.58 59.83
C ASN A 353 23.22 -31.54 59.75
N THR A 354 23.48 -30.38 59.14
CA THR A 354 22.51 -29.28 59.02
C THR A 354 21.44 -29.58 57.97
N PRO A 355 20.14 -29.56 58.30
CA PRO A 355 19.07 -29.79 57.33
C PRO A 355 19.04 -28.78 56.17
N PRO A 356 18.76 -29.21 54.92
CA PRO A 356 18.34 -28.31 53.85
C PRO A 356 17.02 -27.58 54.18
N THR A 357 16.76 -26.46 53.49
CA THR A 357 15.50 -25.69 53.58
C THR A 357 15.06 -25.22 52.19
N VAL A 358 13.76 -25.05 51.98
CA VAL A 358 13.20 -24.43 50.76
C VAL A 358 13.27 -22.90 50.91
N ARG A 359 13.75 -22.21 49.88
CA ARG A 359 13.93 -20.74 49.85
C ARG A 359 12.90 -20.02 48.98
N PHE A 360 12.48 -20.63 47.88
CA PHE A 360 11.54 -20.05 46.91
C PHE A 360 10.72 -21.15 46.23
N THR A 361 9.48 -20.84 45.85
CA THR A 361 8.66 -21.64 44.94
C THR A 361 8.07 -20.78 43.83
N ASP A 362 7.78 -21.40 42.70
CA ASP A 362 6.98 -20.83 41.60
C ASP A 362 5.98 -21.89 41.12
N PRO A 363 4.65 -21.73 41.21
CA PRO A 363 3.93 -20.61 41.80
C PRO A 363 4.37 -20.29 43.24
N ALA A 364 4.27 -19.02 43.61
CA ALA A 364 4.35 -18.59 44.99
C ALA A 364 3.18 -19.18 45.81
N SER A 365 3.30 -19.18 47.15
CA SER A 365 2.15 -19.57 47.98
C SER A 365 0.98 -18.62 47.72
N ASP A 366 -0.17 -19.22 47.46
CA ASP A 366 -1.48 -18.58 47.29
C ASP A 366 -1.57 -17.66 46.06
N GLU A 367 -0.68 -17.89 45.07
CA GLU A 367 -0.75 -17.29 43.73
C GLU A 367 -2.07 -17.63 43.01
N MET A 368 -2.71 -16.65 42.40
CA MET A 368 -3.95 -16.81 41.62
C MET A 368 -3.72 -16.63 40.11
N ASP A 369 -4.72 -17.04 39.33
CA ASP A 369 -4.71 -17.01 37.86
C ASP A 369 -3.52 -17.74 37.21
N VAL A 370 -3.03 -18.79 37.89
CA VAL A 370 -1.96 -19.67 37.40
C VAL A 370 -2.41 -20.37 36.13
N VAL A 371 -1.62 -20.25 35.06
CA VAL A 371 -1.92 -20.90 33.77
C VAL A 371 -1.96 -22.43 33.89
N SER A 372 -2.86 -23.09 33.17
CA SER A 372 -3.12 -24.53 33.30
C SER A 372 -1.89 -25.41 33.03
N ASN A 373 -0.96 -24.95 32.21
CA ASN A 373 0.29 -25.65 31.87
C ASN A 373 1.49 -25.27 32.77
N LYS A 374 1.28 -24.51 33.86
CA LYS A 374 2.37 -24.07 34.76
C LYS A 374 3.10 -25.29 35.35
N ARG A 375 4.43 -25.28 35.22
CA ARG A 375 5.32 -26.17 35.97
C ARG A 375 5.62 -25.55 37.33
N LEU A 376 5.62 -26.37 38.37
CA LEU A 376 5.96 -25.95 39.71
C LEU A 376 7.48 -26.05 39.89
N THR A 377 8.11 -25.10 40.55
CA THR A 377 9.53 -25.15 40.93
C THR A 377 9.68 -24.90 42.43
N ALA A 378 10.74 -25.46 43.02
CA ALA A 378 11.16 -25.19 44.39
C ALA A 378 12.69 -25.17 44.47
N THR A 379 13.25 -24.12 45.07
CA THR A 379 14.71 -23.91 45.18
C THR A 379 15.18 -23.98 46.63
N PHE A 380 16.27 -24.71 46.87
CA PHE A 380 16.77 -25.08 48.20
C PHE A 380 17.95 -24.23 48.68
N SER A 381 18.33 -24.38 49.95
CA SER A 381 19.48 -23.73 50.57
C SER A 381 20.83 -24.36 50.22
N THR A 382 20.85 -25.60 49.75
CA THR A 382 22.04 -26.37 49.38
C THR A 382 21.74 -27.31 48.20
N THR A 383 22.78 -27.94 47.65
CA THR A 383 22.72 -28.94 46.59
C THR A 383 22.09 -30.23 47.10
N MET A 384 21.02 -30.69 46.43
CA MET A 384 20.27 -31.87 46.89
C MET A 384 20.66 -33.16 46.16
N ASP A 385 20.47 -34.29 46.84
CA ASP A 385 20.58 -35.60 46.22
C ASP A 385 19.35 -35.87 45.35
N ALA A 386 19.54 -35.70 44.04
CA ALA A 386 18.53 -35.89 43.01
C ALA A 386 17.80 -37.25 43.09
N SER A 387 18.45 -38.31 43.60
CA SER A 387 17.83 -39.64 43.74
C SER A 387 16.70 -39.68 44.78
N THR A 388 16.64 -38.68 45.67
CA THR A 388 15.57 -38.55 46.67
C THR A 388 14.34 -37.78 46.16
N PHE A 389 14.42 -37.18 44.96
CA PHE A 389 13.31 -36.46 44.33
C PHE A 389 12.50 -37.38 43.42
N THR A 390 11.27 -37.66 43.83
CA THR A 390 10.32 -38.56 43.15
C THR A 390 8.92 -37.97 43.19
N THR A 391 8.00 -38.52 42.42
CA THR A 391 6.56 -38.18 42.48
C THR A 391 5.87 -38.54 43.81
N ALA A 392 6.58 -39.20 44.74
CA ALA A 392 6.13 -39.45 46.10
C ALA A 392 6.73 -38.47 47.13
N THR A 393 7.87 -37.83 46.81
CA THR A 393 8.57 -36.87 47.70
C THR A 393 8.42 -35.41 47.25
N PHE A 394 8.04 -35.15 46.00
CA PHE A 394 7.44 -33.88 45.54
C PHE A 394 6.10 -34.23 44.88
N THR A 395 5.01 -33.86 45.54
CA THR A 395 3.63 -34.20 45.14
C THR A 395 2.81 -32.94 44.81
N LEU A 396 1.77 -33.12 44.01
CA LEU A 396 0.76 -32.10 43.70
C LEU A 396 -0.64 -32.70 43.85
N ARG A 397 -1.57 -31.99 44.47
CA ARG A 397 -2.95 -32.45 44.74
C ARG A 397 -4.00 -31.39 44.41
N GLN A 398 -5.19 -31.86 44.01
CA GLN A 398 -6.42 -31.07 43.88
C GLN A 398 -7.38 -31.55 44.98
N GLY A 399 -7.35 -30.90 46.15
CA GLY A 399 -7.92 -31.47 47.37
C GLY A 399 -7.29 -32.83 47.71
N ILE A 400 -8.08 -33.90 47.78
CA ILE A 400 -7.55 -35.26 48.03
C ILE A 400 -6.88 -35.90 46.79
N LYS A 401 -7.25 -35.48 45.57
CA LYS A 401 -6.84 -36.13 44.31
C LYS A 401 -5.37 -35.84 44.03
N LEU A 402 -4.53 -36.87 44.00
CA LEU A 402 -3.15 -36.77 43.53
C LEU A 402 -3.14 -36.46 42.02
N ILE A 403 -2.26 -35.55 41.61
CA ILE A 403 -2.05 -35.17 40.22
C ILE A 403 -0.83 -35.89 39.69
N SER A 404 -0.99 -36.61 38.58
CA SER A 404 0.13 -37.23 37.87
C SER A 404 1.05 -36.16 37.30
N GLY A 405 2.35 -36.36 37.43
CA GLY A 405 3.37 -35.44 36.93
C GLY A 405 4.76 -36.07 36.97
N PHE A 406 5.75 -35.27 36.62
CA PHE A 406 7.15 -35.68 36.51
C PHE A 406 8.02 -34.75 37.34
N VAL A 407 8.90 -35.32 38.15
CA VAL A 407 9.82 -34.57 39.00
C VAL A 407 11.20 -34.57 38.35
N PHE A 408 11.66 -33.38 38.01
CA PHE A 408 13.00 -33.08 37.52
C PHE A 408 13.79 -32.44 38.66
N PHE A 409 15.11 -32.66 38.68
CA PHE A 409 15.99 -32.01 39.64
C PHE A 409 17.29 -31.55 38.98
N SER A 410 17.79 -30.36 39.33
CA SER A 410 19.09 -29.87 38.91
C SER A 410 19.71 -28.95 39.97
N GLY A 411 20.88 -29.31 40.48
CA GLY A 411 21.66 -28.52 41.45
C GLY A 411 20.93 -28.22 42.76
N THR A 412 20.26 -27.07 42.81
CA THR A 412 19.50 -26.59 43.98
C THR A 412 18.01 -26.44 43.70
N THR A 413 17.50 -26.84 42.53
CA THR A 413 16.11 -26.61 42.12
C THR A 413 15.42 -27.90 41.68
N ALA A 414 14.29 -28.21 42.33
CA ALA A 414 13.34 -29.24 41.91
C ALA A 414 12.24 -28.62 41.05
N ILE A 415 11.72 -29.38 40.08
CA ILE A 415 10.61 -28.97 39.21
C ILE A 415 9.59 -30.11 39.13
N PHE A 416 8.33 -29.86 39.48
CA PHE A 416 7.22 -30.76 39.23
C PHE A 416 6.45 -30.26 38.00
N ALA A 417 6.50 -31.01 36.91
CA ALA A 417 5.66 -30.75 35.73
C ALA A 417 4.41 -31.64 35.77
N PRO A 418 3.18 -31.09 35.78
CA PRO A 418 1.97 -31.87 35.59
C PRO A 418 2.02 -32.69 34.27
N ALA A 419 1.52 -33.92 34.30
CA ALA A 419 1.51 -34.83 33.14
C ALA A 419 0.40 -34.49 32.12
N SER A 420 -0.54 -33.64 32.52
CA SER A 420 -1.52 -32.96 31.69
C SER A 420 -1.72 -31.55 32.24
N ASP A 421 -2.24 -30.63 31.43
CA ASP A 421 -2.76 -29.35 31.92
C ASP A 421 -3.63 -29.53 33.16
N LEU A 422 -3.40 -28.66 34.14
CA LEU A 422 -4.16 -28.57 35.37
C LEU A 422 -5.60 -28.17 35.06
N SER A 423 -6.54 -28.69 35.86
CA SER A 423 -7.94 -28.27 35.78
C SER A 423 -8.04 -26.77 36.07
N PRO A 424 -8.74 -25.98 35.24
CA PRO A 424 -8.93 -24.56 35.49
C PRO A 424 -9.82 -24.28 36.72
N ASN A 425 -9.78 -23.04 37.22
CA ASN A 425 -10.53 -22.55 38.39
C ASN A 425 -10.47 -23.52 39.59
N SER A 426 -9.27 -24.04 39.88
CA SER A 426 -9.07 -25.10 40.87
C SER A 426 -7.92 -24.75 41.81
N ILE A 427 -8.13 -25.02 43.10
CA ILE A 427 -7.09 -24.92 44.13
C ILE A 427 -6.21 -26.17 44.05
N TYR A 428 -4.90 -25.95 44.03
CA TYR A 428 -3.88 -26.98 44.06
C TYR A 428 -2.98 -26.83 45.28
N THR A 429 -2.63 -27.95 45.91
CA THR A 429 -1.69 -28.03 47.03
C THR A 429 -0.46 -28.81 46.58
N ALA A 430 0.70 -28.19 46.67
CA ALA A 430 1.99 -28.81 46.43
C ALA A 430 2.65 -29.19 47.77
N THR A 431 3.43 -30.27 47.79
CA THR A 431 4.13 -30.73 49.00
C THR A 431 5.46 -31.40 48.67
N ILE A 432 6.52 -30.96 49.32
CA ILE A 432 7.84 -31.59 49.30
C ILE A 432 8.11 -32.18 50.67
N THR A 433 8.38 -33.48 50.74
CA THR A 433 8.43 -34.21 52.02
C THR A 433 9.83 -34.30 52.60
N THR A 434 9.89 -34.56 53.91
CA THR A 434 11.07 -35.02 54.68
C THR A 434 11.81 -36.24 54.09
N GLY A 435 11.30 -36.86 53.02
CA GLY A 435 12.03 -37.87 52.25
C GLY A 435 13.19 -37.34 51.40
N VAL A 436 13.20 -36.04 51.03
CA VAL A 436 14.28 -35.44 50.22
C VAL A 436 15.50 -35.08 51.06
N LYS A 437 16.71 -35.24 50.51
CA LYS A 437 17.99 -35.06 51.22
C LYS A 437 19.03 -34.24 50.46
N ASP A 438 19.98 -33.66 51.20
CA ASP A 438 21.18 -33.04 50.62
C ASP A 438 22.26 -34.07 50.20
N LEU A 439 23.33 -33.61 49.53
CA LEU A 439 24.47 -34.46 49.13
C LEU A 439 25.37 -34.93 50.31
N ALA A 440 25.10 -34.47 51.53
CA ALA A 440 25.65 -35.01 52.78
C ALA A 440 24.64 -35.94 53.50
N GLY A 441 23.48 -36.24 52.90
CA GLY A 441 22.47 -37.16 53.39
C GLY A 441 21.48 -36.59 54.43
N ASN A 442 21.49 -35.29 54.69
CA ASN A 442 20.59 -34.63 55.63
C ASN A 442 19.20 -34.42 55.00
N ALA A 443 18.16 -34.85 55.69
CA ALA A 443 16.77 -34.66 55.26
C ALA A 443 16.29 -33.22 55.52
N LEU A 444 15.24 -32.78 54.79
CA LEU A 444 14.45 -31.62 55.24
C LEU A 444 13.98 -31.85 56.68
N GLU A 445 13.92 -30.78 57.48
CA GLU A 445 13.47 -30.85 58.88
C GLU A 445 11.95 -31.09 58.99
N ASN A 446 11.17 -30.54 58.05
CA ASN A 446 9.71 -30.66 57.98
C ASN A 446 9.25 -30.75 56.51
N ASP A 447 8.06 -31.29 56.28
CA ASP A 447 7.40 -31.24 54.97
C ASP A 447 7.05 -29.79 54.61
N TYR A 448 7.41 -29.35 53.40
CA TYR A 448 7.14 -28.00 52.89
C TYR A 448 5.89 -28.01 52.00
N VAL A 449 4.87 -27.24 52.37
CA VAL A 449 3.53 -27.24 51.75
C VAL A 449 3.16 -25.82 51.30
N TRP A 450 2.62 -25.67 50.09
CA TRP A 450 2.03 -24.40 49.61
C TRP A 450 0.85 -24.65 48.67
N ASN A 451 0.01 -23.63 48.47
CA ASN A 451 -1.15 -23.71 47.57
C ASN A 451 -1.01 -22.73 46.40
N PHE A 452 -1.84 -22.89 45.36
CA PHE A 452 -2.09 -21.90 44.31
C PHE A 452 -3.41 -22.19 43.58
N ASN A 453 -3.96 -21.21 42.87
CA ASN A 453 -5.22 -21.31 42.14
C ASN A 453 -5.01 -21.16 40.63
N THR A 454 -5.52 -22.11 39.84
CA THR A 454 -5.49 -22.02 38.37
C THR A 454 -6.52 -21.03 37.83
N ALA A 455 -6.15 -20.34 36.74
CA ALA A 455 -7.03 -19.46 35.98
C ALA A 455 -8.30 -20.19 35.49
N SER A 456 -9.36 -19.43 35.22
CA SER A 456 -10.63 -19.98 34.74
C SER A 456 -10.54 -20.55 33.32
N ALA A 457 -11.44 -21.48 32.99
CA ALA A 457 -11.45 -22.14 31.69
C ALA A 457 -11.81 -21.12 30.60
N PRO A 458 -11.04 -20.98 29.51
CA PRO A 458 -11.54 -20.28 28.34
C PRO A 458 -12.77 -21.05 27.85
N ALA A 459 -13.94 -20.42 27.87
CA ALA A 459 -15.18 -21.06 27.46
C ALA A 459 -15.16 -21.43 25.96
N PRO A 460 -15.99 -22.40 25.52
CA PRO A 460 -16.26 -22.60 24.10
C PRO A 460 -16.89 -21.33 23.52
N ALA A 461 -16.40 -20.91 22.36
CA ALA A 461 -16.81 -19.67 21.69
C ALA A 461 -16.96 -19.91 20.19
N ILE A 462 -17.88 -19.18 19.54
CA ILE A 462 -17.99 -19.16 18.08
C ILE A 462 -16.91 -18.23 17.52
N ILE A 463 -16.15 -18.72 16.54
CA ILE A 463 -15.07 -17.97 15.86
C ILE A 463 -15.47 -17.52 14.45
N ARG A 464 -16.52 -18.12 13.88
CA ARG A 464 -17.09 -17.76 12.57
C ARG A 464 -18.52 -18.25 12.48
N THR A 465 -19.39 -17.48 11.86
CA THR A 465 -20.69 -17.94 11.37
C THR A 465 -20.77 -17.76 9.85
N ASP A 466 -21.65 -18.52 9.21
CA ASP A 466 -22.05 -18.30 7.81
C ASP A 466 -23.57 -18.56 7.70
N PRO A 467 -24.43 -17.55 7.50
CA PRO A 467 -24.12 -16.12 7.32
C PRO A 467 -23.33 -15.49 8.46
N VAL A 468 -22.52 -14.46 8.15
CA VAL A 468 -21.85 -13.64 9.17
C VAL A 468 -22.87 -12.77 9.92
N ASN A 469 -22.49 -12.25 11.10
CA ASN A 469 -23.38 -11.36 11.85
C ASN A 469 -23.69 -10.09 11.04
N THR A 470 -24.97 -9.71 10.99
CA THR A 470 -25.53 -8.62 10.17
C THR A 470 -25.38 -8.78 8.65
N GLU A 471 -25.12 -10.00 8.15
CA GLU A 471 -25.11 -10.26 6.70
C GLU A 471 -26.49 -9.96 6.08
N ILE A 472 -26.50 -9.23 4.97
CA ILE A 472 -27.69 -8.89 4.20
C ILE A 472 -27.69 -9.63 2.87
N CYS A 473 -28.86 -9.72 2.23
CA CYS A 473 -29.02 -10.38 0.93
C CYS A 473 -28.67 -11.88 0.96
N VAL A 474 -28.95 -12.54 2.08
CA VAL A 474 -28.78 -13.99 2.24
C VAL A 474 -29.78 -14.75 1.35
N ALA A 475 -29.30 -15.79 0.66
CA ALA A 475 -30.13 -16.64 -0.19
C ALA A 475 -31.20 -17.40 0.63
N LEU A 476 -32.38 -17.61 0.05
CA LEU A 476 -33.51 -18.21 0.77
C LEU A 476 -33.25 -19.67 1.20
N ASN A 477 -32.48 -20.42 0.41
CA ASN A 477 -32.08 -21.80 0.67
C ASN A 477 -30.78 -21.93 1.52
N LYS A 478 -30.34 -20.86 2.20
CA LYS A 478 -29.07 -20.84 2.93
C LYS A 478 -29.11 -21.75 4.16
N HIS A 479 -28.17 -22.70 4.22
CA HIS A 479 -27.81 -23.39 5.45
C HIS A 479 -27.06 -22.42 6.39
N VAL A 480 -27.50 -22.34 7.65
CA VAL A 480 -26.95 -21.42 8.65
C VAL A 480 -25.95 -22.18 9.51
N THR A 481 -24.73 -21.68 9.65
CA THR A 481 -23.63 -22.41 10.32
C THR A 481 -22.91 -21.58 11.37
N ALA A 482 -22.29 -22.28 12.34
CA ALA A 482 -21.41 -21.69 13.34
C ALA A 482 -20.23 -22.62 13.64
N THR A 483 -19.01 -22.11 13.48
CA THR A 483 -17.76 -22.81 13.78
C THR A 483 -17.25 -22.39 15.17
N PHE A 484 -16.99 -23.38 16.03
CA PHE A 484 -16.49 -23.20 17.39
C PHE A 484 -14.96 -23.11 17.43
N ASN A 485 -14.40 -22.50 18.48
CA ASN A 485 -12.95 -22.48 18.77
C ASN A 485 -12.36 -23.85 19.13
N ARG A 486 -13.18 -24.90 19.26
CA ARG A 486 -12.81 -26.26 19.65
C ARG A 486 -13.87 -27.28 19.21
N ARG A 487 -13.56 -28.57 19.33
CA ARG A 487 -14.55 -29.64 19.21
C ARG A 487 -15.56 -29.61 20.36
N MET A 488 -16.84 -29.70 20.03
CA MET A 488 -17.97 -29.73 20.95
C MET A 488 -18.50 -31.15 21.15
N ASN A 489 -19.25 -31.38 22.22
CA ASN A 489 -20.04 -32.59 22.37
C ASN A 489 -21.25 -32.53 21.42
N ALA A 490 -21.17 -33.27 20.32
CA ALA A 490 -22.20 -33.32 19.27
C ALA A 490 -23.61 -33.62 19.81
N ALA A 491 -23.74 -34.43 20.86
CA ALA A 491 -25.04 -34.75 21.48
C ALA A 491 -25.70 -33.54 22.16
N THR A 492 -24.96 -32.45 22.42
CA THR A 492 -25.51 -31.17 22.90
C THR A 492 -25.87 -30.19 21.79
N ILE A 493 -25.43 -30.43 20.55
CA ILE A 493 -25.66 -29.53 19.42
C ILE A 493 -26.94 -29.97 18.69
N THR A 494 -28.08 -29.64 19.26
CA THR A 494 -29.42 -30.02 18.77
C THR A 494 -30.20 -28.82 18.25
N THR A 495 -31.37 -29.05 17.63
CA THR A 495 -32.33 -28.02 17.20
C THR A 495 -32.92 -27.19 18.35
N ALA A 496 -32.77 -27.63 19.61
CA ALA A 496 -33.13 -26.82 20.78
C ALA A 496 -31.99 -25.90 21.26
N ILE A 497 -30.77 -26.15 20.80
CA ILE A 497 -29.55 -25.43 21.21
C ILE A 497 -29.07 -24.49 20.10
N PHE A 498 -29.12 -24.93 18.84
CA PHE A 498 -28.94 -24.09 17.65
C PHE A 498 -30.31 -23.84 17.01
N THR A 499 -30.83 -22.63 17.18
CA THR A 499 -32.11 -22.18 16.64
C THR A 499 -31.92 -21.06 15.61
N VAL A 500 -32.89 -20.94 14.69
CA VAL A 500 -33.05 -19.79 13.79
C VAL A 500 -34.49 -19.30 13.93
N MET A 501 -34.68 -18.00 14.16
CA MET A 501 -35.97 -17.40 14.48
C MET A 501 -36.20 -16.13 13.68
N GLU A 502 -37.40 -15.95 13.13
CA GLU A 502 -37.84 -14.69 12.50
C GLU A 502 -37.84 -13.57 13.55
N THR A 503 -37.00 -12.55 13.40
CA THR A 503 -36.78 -11.52 14.43
C THR A 503 -38.03 -10.67 14.69
N GLN A 504 -38.88 -10.45 13.66
CA GLN A 504 -40.09 -9.63 13.77
C GLN A 504 -41.34 -10.45 14.14
N GLY A 505 -41.44 -11.71 13.67
CA GLY A 505 -42.57 -12.60 13.95
C GLY A 505 -42.43 -13.48 15.20
N ALA A 506 -41.24 -13.54 15.80
CA ALA A 506 -40.88 -14.44 16.92
C ALA A 506 -41.16 -15.93 16.64
N ARG A 507 -41.07 -16.34 15.37
CA ARG A 507 -41.33 -17.71 14.90
C ARG A 507 -40.03 -18.45 14.64
N PHE A 508 -39.88 -19.63 15.24
CA PHE A 508 -38.76 -20.53 14.91
C PHE A 508 -38.93 -21.12 13.51
N VAL A 509 -37.83 -21.16 12.76
CA VAL A 509 -37.73 -21.91 11.50
C VAL A 509 -37.67 -23.40 11.83
N SER A 510 -38.45 -24.22 11.13
CA SER A 510 -38.33 -25.68 11.22
C SER A 510 -37.09 -26.14 10.42
N GLY A 511 -36.18 -26.86 11.06
CA GLY A 511 -34.93 -27.30 10.45
C GLY A 511 -34.31 -28.51 11.16
N VAL A 512 -33.22 -29.03 10.59
CA VAL A 512 -32.37 -30.07 11.19
C VAL A 512 -30.98 -29.51 11.50
N VAL A 513 -30.38 -29.95 12.60
CA VAL A 513 -29.02 -29.55 13.01
C VAL A 513 -28.08 -30.74 12.88
N ASN A 514 -27.01 -30.57 12.11
CA ASN A 514 -25.89 -31.49 12.00
C ASN A 514 -24.63 -30.86 12.62
N TYR A 515 -23.71 -31.69 13.12
CA TYR A 515 -22.44 -31.23 13.68
C TYR A 515 -21.28 -32.09 13.16
N VAL A 516 -20.27 -31.45 12.56
CA VAL A 516 -19.08 -32.12 11.99
C VAL A 516 -17.82 -31.33 12.34
N ASP A 517 -16.79 -32.04 12.81
CA ASP A 517 -15.48 -31.55 13.25
C ASP A 517 -15.50 -30.44 14.31
N SER A 518 -15.84 -29.21 13.92
CA SER A 518 -15.98 -28.05 14.80
C SER A 518 -17.11 -27.11 14.38
N THR A 519 -17.96 -27.50 13.43
CA THR A 519 -19.03 -26.66 12.86
C THR A 519 -20.40 -27.29 13.07
N ALA A 520 -21.33 -26.51 13.62
CA ALA A 520 -22.75 -26.80 13.60
C ALA A 520 -23.40 -26.20 12.35
N THR A 521 -24.32 -26.94 11.74
CA THR A 521 -25.06 -26.54 10.53
C THR A 521 -26.56 -26.76 10.76
N PHE A 522 -27.31 -25.67 10.89
CA PHE A 522 -28.76 -25.65 10.83
C PHE A 522 -29.22 -25.60 9.37
N SER A 523 -30.05 -26.56 8.98
CA SER A 523 -30.61 -26.68 7.64
C SER A 523 -32.13 -26.49 7.70
N PRO A 524 -32.68 -25.40 7.16
CA PRO A 524 -34.13 -25.22 7.05
C PRO A 524 -34.80 -26.38 6.30
N LEU A 525 -36.01 -26.78 6.71
CA LEU A 525 -36.83 -27.77 6.00
C LEU A 525 -37.56 -27.19 4.79
N ILE A 526 -37.69 -25.87 4.73
CA ILE A 526 -38.23 -25.07 3.63
C ILE A 526 -37.37 -23.82 3.47
N ASP A 527 -37.36 -23.22 2.27
CA ASP A 527 -36.69 -21.94 2.03
C ASP A 527 -37.18 -20.86 3.01
N LEU A 528 -36.24 -20.03 3.45
CA LEU A 528 -36.48 -18.88 4.32
C LEU A 528 -37.34 -17.83 3.61
N THR A 529 -38.13 -17.05 4.35
CA THR A 529 -38.99 -16.03 3.76
C THR A 529 -38.16 -14.84 3.23
N PRO A 530 -38.50 -14.23 2.08
CA PRO A 530 -37.80 -13.05 1.56
C PRO A 530 -37.91 -11.83 2.48
N ASN A 531 -36.98 -10.86 2.33
CA ASN A 531 -36.94 -9.59 3.07
C ASN A 531 -37.09 -9.76 4.61
N THR A 532 -36.59 -10.86 5.16
CA THR A 532 -36.83 -11.26 6.54
C THR A 532 -35.53 -11.21 7.32
N ASN A 533 -35.52 -10.45 8.41
CA ASN A 533 -34.44 -10.49 9.39
C ASN A 533 -34.63 -11.72 10.29
N TYR A 534 -33.59 -12.56 10.36
CA TYR A 534 -33.52 -13.74 11.19
C TYR A 534 -32.48 -13.57 12.29
N THR A 535 -32.86 -13.97 13.50
CA THR A 535 -31.96 -14.14 14.63
C THR A 535 -31.58 -15.62 14.71
N ALA A 536 -30.32 -15.94 14.43
CA ALA A 536 -29.74 -17.23 14.74
C ALA A 536 -29.15 -17.21 16.16
N THR A 537 -29.22 -18.31 16.88
CA THR A 537 -28.73 -18.42 18.26
C THR A 537 -28.16 -19.79 18.52
N ILE A 538 -26.96 -19.83 19.11
CA ILE A 538 -26.47 -21.00 19.85
C ILE A 538 -26.48 -20.66 21.34
N THR A 539 -27.19 -21.45 22.15
CA THR A 539 -27.39 -21.18 23.58
C THR A 539 -26.27 -21.75 24.46
N THR A 540 -26.19 -21.29 25.71
CA THR A 540 -25.26 -21.83 26.73
C THR A 540 -25.45 -23.33 27.05
N GLY A 541 -26.49 -23.97 26.53
CA GLY A 541 -26.63 -25.44 26.60
C GLY A 541 -25.68 -26.21 25.68
N ALA A 542 -25.04 -25.56 24.70
CA ALA A 542 -23.95 -26.14 23.92
C ALA A 542 -22.72 -26.34 24.81
N ARG A 543 -22.16 -27.56 24.85
CA ARG A 543 -21.03 -27.91 25.70
C ARG A 543 -19.86 -28.52 24.94
N ASP A 544 -18.64 -28.26 25.39
CA ASP A 544 -17.47 -28.95 24.85
C ASP A 544 -17.37 -30.42 25.32
N LEU A 545 -16.38 -31.14 24.82
CA LEU A 545 -16.12 -32.53 25.21
C LEU A 545 -15.75 -32.70 26.70
N SER A 546 -15.39 -31.62 27.38
CA SER A 546 -15.18 -31.57 28.84
C SER A 546 -16.40 -31.03 29.61
N ALA A 547 -17.56 -30.99 28.95
CA ALA A 547 -18.85 -30.51 29.44
C ALA A 547 -18.93 -29.01 29.81
N ASN A 548 -17.93 -28.19 29.47
CA ASN A 548 -17.98 -26.75 29.72
C ASN A 548 -19.06 -26.09 28.84
N PRO A 549 -20.00 -25.31 29.39
CA PRO A 549 -20.97 -24.55 28.59
C PRO A 549 -20.30 -23.34 27.93
N MET A 550 -20.92 -22.82 26.86
CA MET A 550 -20.59 -21.47 26.37
C MET A 550 -20.87 -20.41 27.46
N LEU A 551 -20.05 -19.35 27.52
CA LEU A 551 -20.14 -18.31 28.55
C LEU A 551 -21.46 -17.51 28.47
N SER A 552 -21.96 -17.30 27.25
CA SER A 552 -23.23 -16.63 26.95
C SER A 552 -23.87 -17.28 25.72
N ASN A 553 -25.14 -16.99 25.46
CA ASN A 553 -25.73 -17.30 24.16
C ASN A 553 -24.97 -16.52 23.09
N TYR A 554 -24.53 -17.19 22.01
CA TYR A 554 -24.01 -16.52 20.83
C TYR A 554 -25.17 -16.25 19.87
N VAL A 555 -25.52 -14.98 19.73
CA VAL A 555 -26.66 -14.50 18.93
C VAL A 555 -26.12 -13.69 17.77
N TRP A 556 -26.58 -13.97 16.56
CA TRP A 556 -26.27 -13.19 15.38
C TRP A 556 -27.51 -13.02 14.50
N THR A 557 -27.57 -11.91 13.77
CA THR A 557 -28.66 -11.65 12.83
C THR A 557 -28.19 -11.76 11.38
N PHE A 558 -29.12 -12.06 10.47
CA PHE A 558 -28.90 -11.95 9.03
C PHE A 558 -30.24 -11.67 8.33
N THR A 559 -30.20 -10.98 7.19
CA THR A 559 -31.41 -10.61 6.43
C THR A 559 -31.41 -11.30 5.07
N THR A 560 -32.49 -12.03 4.77
CA THR A 560 -32.68 -12.67 3.46
C THR A 560 -32.90 -11.65 2.35
N VAL A 561 -32.63 -12.07 1.11
CA VAL A 561 -32.89 -11.25 -0.08
C VAL A 561 -34.33 -10.72 -0.14
N ALA A 562 -34.47 -9.45 -0.49
CA ALA A 562 -35.74 -8.77 -0.72
C ALA A 562 -36.04 -8.67 -2.22
N PRO A 563 -37.28 -8.90 -2.69
CA PRO A 563 -37.62 -8.69 -4.09
C PRO A 563 -37.81 -7.19 -4.37
N TYR A 564 -37.07 -6.66 -5.35
CA TYR A 564 -37.16 -5.28 -5.82
C TYR A 564 -37.37 -5.21 -7.33
N THR A 565 -38.03 -4.15 -7.80
CA THR A 565 -38.30 -3.93 -9.23
C THR A 565 -37.39 -2.87 -9.85
N VAL A 566 -36.91 -3.14 -11.06
CA VAL A 566 -36.20 -2.19 -11.92
C VAL A 566 -37.11 -1.87 -13.10
N THR A 567 -37.62 -0.63 -13.13
CA THR A 567 -38.42 -0.08 -14.23
C THR A 567 -37.53 0.75 -15.13
N LEU A 568 -37.62 0.54 -16.46
CA LEU A 568 -36.83 1.27 -17.46
C LEU A 568 -37.75 2.02 -18.43
N SER A 569 -37.33 3.18 -18.92
CA SER A 569 -38.01 3.93 -19.98
C SER A 569 -37.04 4.77 -20.83
N SER A 570 -37.50 5.25 -21.99
CA SER A 570 -36.72 6.08 -22.93
C SER A 570 -37.23 7.52 -22.97
N SER A 571 -36.31 8.49 -23.05
CA SER A 571 -36.58 9.93 -23.14
C SER A 571 -35.70 10.57 -24.24
N PRO A 572 -36.27 11.09 -25.33
CA PRO A 572 -37.65 10.90 -25.78
C PRO A 572 -37.94 9.42 -26.09
N LEU A 573 -39.21 9.03 -26.07
CA LEU A 573 -39.62 7.62 -26.31
C LEU A 573 -39.18 7.09 -27.68
N ALA A 574 -39.07 7.96 -28.69
CA ALA A 574 -38.58 7.61 -30.02
C ALA A 574 -37.05 7.38 -30.09
N GLY A 575 -36.30 7.85 -29.09
CA GLY A 575 -34.83 7.93 -29.13
C GLY A 575 -34.10 6.61 -28.96
N GLY A 576 -34.76 5.57 -28.45
CA GLY A 576 -34.18 4.23 -28.31
C GLY A 576 -35.03 3.29 -27.47
N THR A 577 -34.52 2.08 -27.28
CA THR A 577 -35.15 1.02 -26.46
C THR A 577 -34.28 0.68 -25.25
N THR A 578 -34.89 0.12 -24.20
CA THR A 578 -34.23 -0.22 -22.94
C THR A 578 -34.49 -1.68 -22.54
N SER A 579 -33.46 -2.40 -22.09
CA SER A 579 -33.56 -3.78 -21.60
C SER A 579 -32.79 -3.97 -20.27
N GLY A 580 -33.10 -5.04 -19.54
CA GLY A 580 -32.54 -5.32 -18.21
C GLY A 580 -33.43 -4.93 -17.02
N GLY A 581 -34.66 -4.46 -17.27
CA GLY A 581 -35.68 -4.27 -16.24
C GLY A 581 -36.37 -5.58 -15.85
N GLY A 582 -37.04 -5.59 -14.69
CA GLY A 582 -37.69 -6.78 -14.13
C GLY A 582 -37.75 -6.78 -12.61
N THR A 583 -38.15 -7.91 -12.02
CA THR A 583 -38.09 -8.14 -10.57
C THR A 583 -36.86 -8.98 -10.25
N PHE A 584 -36.04 -8.54 -9.31
CA PHE A 584 -34.80 -9.21 -8.91
C PHE A 584 -34.64 -9.18 -7.39
N ASN A 585 -33.74 -10.03 -6.88
CA ASN A 585 -33.38 -10.05 -5.47
C ASN A 585 -32.43 -8.89 -5.12
N SER A 586 -32.52 -8.40 -3.87
CA SER A 586 -31.60 -7.40 -3.32
C SER A 586 -30.14 -7.86 -3.39
N CYS A 587 -29.24 -6.90 -3.56
CA CYS A 587 -27.82 -7.10 -3.88
C CYS A 587 -27.53 -7.81 -5.23
N ALA A 588 -28.53 -8.14 -6.05
CA ALA A 588 -28.26 -8.58 -7.42
C ALA A 588 -27.57 -7.46 -8.22
N LEU A 589 -26.56 -7.83 -9.03
CA LEU A 589 -25.92 -6.95 -9.99
C LEU A 589 -26.77 -6.90 -11.26
N ILE A 590 -27.46 -5.79 -11.49
CA ILE A 590 -28.35 -5.59 -12.63
C ILE A 590 -27.63 -4.81 -13.72
N THR A 591 -27.88 -5.17 -14.98
CA THR A 591 -27.33 -4.50 -16.17
C THR A 591 -28.47 -3.88 -16.97
N ALA A 592 -28.71 -2.58 -16.82
CA ALA A 592 -29.61 -1.84 -17.68
C ALA A 592 -28.88 -1.48 -18.99
N THR A 593 -29.49 -1.75 -20.14
CA THR A 593 -28.91 -1.47 -21.46
C THR A 593 -29.83 -0.60 -22.28
N ALA A 594 -29.30 0.50 -22.82
CA ALA A 594 -29.99 1.42 -23.71
C ALA A 594 -29.46 1.28 -25.15
N THR A 595 -30.36 1.02 -26.10
CA THR A 595 -30.03 0.87 -27.52
C THR A 595 -30.66 2.04 -28.30
N PRO A 596 -29.87 3.00 -28.81
CA PRO A 596 -30.39 4.12 -29.58
C PRO A 596 -31.15 3.68 -30.84
N SER A 597 -32.21 4.42 -31.16
CA SER A 597 -32.85 4.39 -32.46
C SER A 597 -31.93 4.97 -33.53
N ILE A 598 -32.17 4.61 -34.80
CA ILE A 598 -31.47 5.25 -35.93
C ILE A 598 -31.72 6.76 -35.88
N GLY A 599 -30.63 7.54 -35.93
CA GLY A 599 -30.67 9.00 -35.85
C GLY A 599 -30.54 9.59 -34.44
N TYR A 600 -30.38 8.76 -33.41
CA TYR A 600 -30.14 9.20 -32.04
C TYR A 600 -28.80 8.69 -31.48
N THR A 601 -28.33 9.34 -30.41
CA THR A 601 -27.22 8.89 -29.57
C THR A 601 -27.69 8.84 -28.12
N PHE A 602 -27.32 7.80 -27.39
CA PHE A 602 -27.52 7.74 -25.95
C PHE A 602 -26.62 8.77 -25.25
N THR A 603 -27.15 9.49 -24.26
CA THR A 603 -26.40 10.49 -23.50
C THR A 603 -26.17 10.08 -22.06
N ASN A 604 -27.21 9.66 -21.34
CA ASN A 604 -27.11 9.22 -19.95
C ASN A 604 -28.35 8.43 -19.48
N TRP A 605 -28.20 7.73 -18.35
CA TRP A 605 -29.29 7.24 -17.52
C TRP A 605 -29.55 8.24 -16.39
N THR A 606 -30.81 8.58 -16.11
CA THR A 606 -31.21 9.28 -14.87
C THR A 606 -32.10 8.44 -13.97
N GLU A 607 -32.00 8.67 -12.67
CA GLU A 607 -32.99 8.27 -11.66
C GLU A 607 -33.49 9.51 -10.91
N ASN A 608 -34.81 9.66 -10.77
CA ASN A 608 -35.43 10.83 -10.13
C ASN A 608 -34.90 12.19 -10.66
N GLY A 609 -34.57 12.26 -11.96
CA GLY A 609 -34.00 13.44 -12.62
C GLY A 609 -32.47 13.61 -12.49
N ASN A 610 -31.79 12.84 -11.63
CA ASN A 610 -30.34 12.93 -11.44
C ASN A 610 -29.62 11.92 -12.33
N VAL A 611 -28.50 12.31 -12.96
CA VAL A 611 -27.68 11.41 -13.79
C VAL A 611 -27.00 10.35 -12.93
N VAL A 612 -27.16 9.07 -13.30
CA VAL A 612 -26.59 7.90 -12.61
C VAL A 612 -25.58 7.10 -13.45
N SER A 613 -25.53 7.32 -14.76
CA SER A 613 -24.50 6.77 -15.66
C SER A 613 -24.48 7.52 -17.00
N THR A 614 -23.31 7.74 -17.59
CA THR A 614 -23.16 8.19 -18.99
C THR A 614 -22.88 7.05 -19.97
N ASN A 615 -22.80 5.81 -19.47
CA ASN A 615 -22.63 4.61 -20.30
C ASN A 615 -24.00 4.00 -20.64
N ALA A 616 -24.21 3.68 -21.92
CA ALA A 616 -25.44 3.06 -22.42
C ALA A 616 -25.73 1.70 -21.75
N ILE A 617 -24.67 0.96 -21.40
CA ILE A 617 -24.72 -0.18 -20.49
C ILE A 617 -24.38 0.34 -19.09
N TYR A 618 -25.33 0.25 -18.16
CA TYR A 618 -25.19 0.66 -16.76
C TYR A 618 -25.39 -0.54 -15.83
N THR A 619 -24.30 -0.91 -15.15
CA THR A 619 -24.28 -1.95 -14.11
C THR A 619 -24.43 -1.35 -12.72
N PHE A 620 -25.29 -1.92 -11.88
CA PHE A 620 -25.48 -1.47 -10.50
C PHE A 620 -26.00 -2.57 -9.58
N THR A 621 -25.70 -2.46 -8.28
CA THR A 621 -26.21 -3.35 -7.23
C THR A 621 -27.59 -2.89 -6.76
N LEU A 622 -28.56 -3.81 -6.69
CA LEU A 622 -29.96 -3.47 -6.39
C LEU A 622 -30.24 -3.37 -4.88
N SER A 623 -30.38 -2.15 -4.37
CA SER A 623 -30.66 -1.85 -2.94
C SER A 623 -32.10 -1.40 -2.64
N GLY A 624 -32.97 -1.35 -3.67
CA GLY A 624 -34.36 -0.91 -3.57
C GLY A 624 -35.02 -0.92 -4.96
N ASN A 625 -36.30 -0.56 -5.03
CA ASN A 625 -36.96 -0.37 -6.32
C ASN A 625 -36.33 0.83 -7.06
N ARG A 626 -36.04 0.68 -8.36
CA ARG A 626 -35.41 1.70 -9.20
C ARG A 626 -36.24 2.04 -10.42
N THR A 627 -36.21 3.31 -10.83
CA THR A 627 -36.87 3.80 -12.04
C THR A 627 -35.87 4.60 -12.86
N LEU A 628 -35.34 3.99 -13.92
CA LEU A 628 -34.25 4.54 -14.72
C LEU A 628 -34.77 4.99 -16.08
N VAL A 629 -34.45 6.23 -16.45
CA VAL A 629 -34.78 6.81 -17.75
C VAL A 629 -33.50 6.90 -18.58
N ALA A 630 -33.46 6.24 -19.73
CA ALA A 630 -32.41 6.40 -20.73
C ALA A 630 -32.70 7.65 -21.56
N HIS A 631 -31.78 8.63 -21.52
CA HIS A 631 -31.86 9.84 -22.32
C HIS A 631 -31.09 9.68 -23.62
N PHE A 632 -31.70 10.19 -24.70
CA PHE A 632 -31.16 10.15 -26.05
C PHE A 632 -31.19 11.56 -26.66
N ALA A 633 -30.05 12.00 -27.18
CA ALA A 633 -30.00 13.18 -28.05
C ALA A 633 -30.32 12.76 -29.49
N ILE A 634 -31.05 13.60 -30.23
CA ILE A 634 -31.13 13.46 -31.68
C ILE A 634 -29.77 13.88 -32.28
N ASN A 635 -29.27 13.11 -33.24
CA ASN A 635 -28.02 13.41 -33.90
C ASN A 635 -28.20 14.64 -34.79
N THR A 636 -27.26 15.57 -34.77
CA THR A 636 -27.30 16.77 -35.61
C THR A 636 -26.16 16.76 -36.64
N TYR A 637 -26.40 17.34 -37.81
CA TYR A 637 -25.48 17.30 -38.95
C TYR A 637 -25.27 18.68 -39.58
N THR A 638 -24.09 18.90 -40.13
CA THR A 638 -23.76 20.12 -40.89
C THR A 638 -24.16 19.98 -42.37
N LEU A 639 -24.65 21.08 -42.95
CA LEU A 639 -24.90 21.21 -44.39
C LEU A 639 -24.04 22.34 -44.97
N VAL A 640 -22.95 21.93 -45.62
CA VAL A 640 -22.08 22.81 -46.41
C VAL A 640 -22.63 22.86 -47.83
N VAL A 641 -22.72 24.06 -48.40
CA VAL A 641 -23.15 24.24 -49.79
C VAL A 641 -22.21 25.22 -50.49
N THR A 642 -21.64 24.81 -51.62
CA THR A 642 -20.58 25.54 -52.33
C THR A 642 -21.01 25.87 -53.76
N PRO A 643 -21.07 27.14 -54.16
CA PRO A 643 -21.26 27.49 -55.57
C PRO A 643 -19.99 27.18 -56.38
N ILE A 644 -20.14 26.58 -57.57
CA ILE A 644 -19.05 26.22 -58.47
C ILE A 644 -19.34 26.76 -59.88
N PRO A 645 -18.49 27.65 -60.45
CA PRO A 645 -17.38 28.33 -59.77
C PRO A 645 -17.88 29.22 -58.63
N LEU A 646 -17.00 29.58 -57.68
CA LEU A 646 -17.35 30.41 -56.53
C LEU A 646 -17.91 31.79 -56.92
N ALA A 647 -17.50 32.31 -58.08
CA ALA A 647 -18.02 33.55 -58.67
C ALA A 647 -19.35 33.38 -59.44
N GLY A 648 -19.88 32.14 -59.55
CA GLY A 648 -21.03 31.81 -60.38
C GLY A 648 -22.40 32.02 -59.74
N GLY A 649 -22.46 32.19 -58.41
CA GLY A 649 -23.71 32.40 -57.67
C GLY A 649 -23.59 32.18 -56.18
N THR A 650 -24.72 32.20 -55.48
CA THR A 650 -24.86 31.84 -54.06
C THR A 650 -25.95 30.79 -53.88
N VAL A 651 -26.11 30.26 -52.66
CA VAL A 651 -27.22 29.37 -52.31
C VAL A 651 -27.81 29.79 -50.97
N ASN A 652 -29.12 30.02 -50.95
CA ASN A 652 -29.87 30.20 -49.71
C ASN A 652 -30.35 28.83 -49.18
N LYS A 653 -30.35 28.66 -47.86
CA LYS A 653 -30.90 27.48 -47.18
C LYS A 653 -32.19 27.87 -46.45
N ASN A 654 -33.15 26.96 -46.33
CA ASN A 654 -34.36 27.16 -45.54
C ASN A 654 -34.81 25.85 -44.86
N PRO A 655 -34.83 25.76 -43.51
CA PRO A 655 -34.23 26.75 -42.59
C PRO A 655 -32.72 26.87 -42.84
N ASP A 656 -32.09 27.98 -42.46
CA ASP A 656 -30.62 28.07 -42.38
C ASP A 656 -30.19 27.93 -40.93
N GLN A 657 -29.42 26.90 -40.65
CA GLN A 657 -28.95 26.51 -39.33
C GLN A 657 -27.51 26.01 -39.41
N ASN A 658 -26.76 26.18 -38.31
CA ASN A 658 -25.38 25.68 -38.19
C ASN A 658 -25.34 24.14 -38.23
N THR A 659 -26.33 23.50 -37.60
CA THR A 659 -26.59 22.06 -37.65
C THR A 659 -28.09 21.79 -37.73
N TYR A 660 -28.44 20.60 -38.24
CA TYR A 660 -29.82 20.15 -38.45
C TYR A 660 -30.02 18.77 -37.82
N ASP A 661 -31.13 18.57 -37.11
CA ASP A 661 -31.53 17.28 -36.53
C ASP A 661 -31.68 16.19 -37.61
N TYR A 662 -31.42 14.93 -37.22
CA TYR A 662 -31.58 13.76 -38.08
C TYR A 662 -32.99 13.71 -38.70
N GLY A 663 -33.05 13.66 -40.03
CA GLY A 663 -34.28 13.60 -40.80
C GLY A 663 -34.89 14.96 -41.16
N THR A 664 -34.31 16.08 -40.69
CA THR A 664 -34.73 17.43 -41.12
C THR A 664 -34.57 17.60 -42.63
N ASN A 665 -35.60 18.15 -43.28
CA ASN A 665 -35.59 18.50 -44.70
C ASN A 665 -35.22 19.98 -44.86
N VAL A 666 -34.08 20.26 -45.51
CA VAL A 666 -33.59 21.60 -45.81
C VAL A 666 -33.80 21.91 -47.28
N ILE A 667 -34.38 23.08 -47.59
CA ILE A 667 -34.58 23.54 -48.96
C ILE A 667 -33.41 24.44 -49.36
N LEU A 668 -32.74 24.10 -50.46
CA LEU A 668 -31.64 24.84 -51.06
C LEU A 668 -32.10 25.55 -52.32
N ALA A 669 -31.92 26.87 -52.40
CA ALA A 669 -32.23 27.69 -53.57
C ALA A 669 -30.97 28.35 -54.12
N ALA A 670 -30.53 27.91 -55.30
CA ALA A 670 -29.38 28.48 -56.00
C ALA A 670 -29.75 29.80 -56.70
N ILE A 671 -28.93 30.83 -56.50
CA ILE A 671 -29.12 32.18 -57.03
C ILE A 671 -27.90 32.50 -57.91
N PRO A 672 -28.02 32.50 -59.25
CA PRO A 672 -26.90 32.80 -60.14
C PRO A 672 -26.37 34.23 -59.96
N ALA A 673 -25.05 34.38 -60.10
CA ALA A 673 -24.40 35.68 -60.19
C ALA A 673 -24.60 36.28 -61.59
N VAL A 674 -24.37 37.59 -61.72
CA VAL A 674 -24.45 38.29 -63.00
C VAL A 674 -23.48 37.66 -64.00
N GLY A 675 -23.99 37.25 -65.16
CA GLY A 675 -23.20 36.55 -66.18
C GLY A 675 -23.18 35.03 -66.10
N TYR A 676 -23.92 34.43 -65.15
CA TYR A 676 -24.03 33.00 -64.96
C TYR A 676 -25.49 32.53 -64.95
N THR A 677 -25.70 31.25 -65.22
CA THR A 677 -26.97 30.53 -64.99
C THR A 677 -26.72 29.26 -64.20
N PHE A 678 -27.67 28.86 -63.36
CA PHE A 678 -27.60 27.59 -62.62
C PHE A 678 -27.84 26.41 -63.57
N THR A 679 -27.02 25.37 -63.49
CA THR A 679 -27.16 24.16 -64.31
C THR A 679 -27.73 22.99 -63.53
N ASN A 680 -27.12 22.65 -62.39
CA ASN A 680 -27.44 21.47 -61.61
C ASN A 680 -26.77 21.47 -60.23
N TRP A 681 -27.31 20.69 -59.31
CA TRP A 681 -26.66 20.33 -58.05
C TRP A 681 -25.63 19.21 -58.26
N GLY A 682 -24.64 19.15 -57.37
CA GLY A 682 -23.61 18.12 -57.29
C GLY A 682 -23.17 17.86 -55.84
N GLY A 683 -22.09 17.09 -55.66
CA GLY A 683 -21.67 16.63 -54.33
C GLY A 683 -22.64 15.59 -53.77
N ASP A 684 -23.07 15.76 -52.52
CA ASP A 684 -24.05 14.88 -51.85
C ASP A 684 -25.51 15.03 -52.36
N ALA A 685 -25.70 15.67 -53.52
CA ALA A 685 -26.98 15.78 -54.23
C ALA A 685 -26.77 15.85 -55.76
N SER A 686 -27.85 15.78 -56.53
CA SER A 686 -27.82 15.78 -58.00
C SER A 686 -29.11 16.30 -58.62
N GLY A 687 -29.09 16.60 -59.92
CA GLY A 687 -30.26 17.05 -60.69
C GLY A 687 -30.35 18.58 -60.84
N SER A 688 -31.25 19.06 -61.70
CA SER A 688 -31.37 20.48 -62.08
C SER A 688 -32.56 21.22 -61.46
N THR A 689 -33.38 20.56 -60.64
CA THR A 689 -34.50 21.20 -59.93
C THR A 689 -33.99 22.23 -58.92
N ASN A 690 -34.45 23.47 -59.04
CA ASN A 690 -34.10 24.57 -58.14
C ASN A 690 -35.41 25.29 -57.71
N PRO A 691 -35.79 25.32 -56.42
CA PRO A 691 -35.07 24.78 -55.26
C PRO A 691 -34.97 23.23 -55.21
N LEU A 692 -34.04 22.73 -54.41
CA LEU A 692 -33.82 21.31 -54.07
C LEU A 692 -34.13 21.07 -52.59
N THR A 693 -34.79 19.95 -52.26
CA THR A 693 -34.98 19.51 -50.87
C THR A 693 -33.96 18.43 -50.48
N VAL A 694 -33.34 18.57 -49.31
CA VAL A 694 -32.24 17.72 -48.81
C VAL A 694 -32.59 17.17 -47.43
N THR A 695 -32.69 15.86 -47.27
CA THR A 695 -32.90 15.21 -45.97
C THR A 695 -31.56 15.00 -45.23
N MET A 696 -31.44 15.55 -44.03
CA MET A 696 -30.21 15.53 -43.23
C MET A 696 -30.07 14.23 -42.42
N ASN A 697 -29.45 13.21 -43.03
CA ASN A 697 -29.14 11.92 -42.41
C ASN A 697 -27.63 11.68 -42.14
N ALA A 698 -26.79 12.64 -42.54
CA ALA A 698 -25.35 12.69 -42.35
C ALA A 698 -24.89 14.14 -42.57
N ASN A 699 -23.64 14.47 -42.25
CA ASN A 699 -23.02 15.71 -42.74
C ASN A 699 -22.99 15.69 -44.27
N LYS A 700 -23.28 16.83 -44.92
CA LYS A 700 -23.37 16.92 -46.39
C LYS A 700 -22.61 18.10 -46.96
N ASN A 701 -22.01 17.88 -48.12
CA ASN A 701 -21.32 18.86 -48.96
C ASN A 701 -21.99 18.85 -50.34
N ILE A 702 -22.85 19.83 -50.60
CA ILE A 702 -23.56 19.96 -51.88
C ILE A 702 -22.92 21.07 -52.70
N THR A 703 -22.82 20.89 -54.02
CA THR A 703 -22.40 21.95 -54.94
C THR A 703 -23.58 22.49 -55.72
N ALA A 704 -23.64 23.81 -55.91
CA ALA A 704 -24.50 24.43 -56.91
C ALA A 704 -23.64 24.79 -58.11
N ASN A 705 -23.84 24.12 -59.24
CA ASN A 705 -23.01 24.32 -60.42
C ASN A 705 -23.65 25.37 -61.32
N PHE A 706 -22.82 26.29 -61.82
CA PHE A 706 -23.24 27.42 -62.65
C PHE A 706 -22.40 27.49 -63.93
N SER A 707 -23.05 27.71 -65.07
CA SER A 707 -22.39 27.97 -66.35
C SER A 707 -22.36 29.46 -66.64
N ALA A 708 -21.25 29.96 -67.20
CA ALA A 708 -21.20 31.30 -67.75
C ALA A 708 -22.17 31.43 -68.94
N ILE A 709 -22.69 32.65 -69.13
CA ILE A 709 -23.49 33.05 -70.29
C ILE A 709 -22.53 33.63 -71.35
N PRO A 710 -22.70 33.33 -72.66
CA PRO A 710 -21.87 33.93 -73.72
C PRO A 710 -21.95 35.46 -73.74
N GLN A 711 -20.96 36.11 -74.36
CA GLN A 711 -20.86 37.56 -74.46
C GLN A 711 -20.79 38.05 -75.91
N TYR A 712 -21.38 39.21 -76.18
CA TYR A 712 -21.41 39.91 -77.47
C TYR A 712 -21.10 41.41 -77.30
N ASN A 713 -20.62 42.07 -78.35
CA ASN A 713 -20.15 43.47 -78.29
C ASN A 713 -21.05 44.45 -79.06
N VAL A 714 -21.19 45.68 -78.55
CA VAL A 714 -21.91 46.79 -79.17
C VAL A 714 -20.97 47.97 -79.38
N ASP A 715 -20.57 48.20 -80.63
CA ASP A 715 -19.67 49.29 -81.00
C ASP A 715 -20.46 50.57 -81.34
N LEU A 716 -19.96 51.75 -80.92
CA LEU A 716 -20.68 53.03 -81.06
C LEU A 716 -19.79 54.14 -81.63
N SER A 717 -20.39 55.10 -82.33
CA SER A 717 -19.69 56.30 -82.87
C SER A 717 -20.60 57.53 -83.01
N SER A 718 -20.01 58.72 -83.20
CA SER A 718 -20.72 60.02 -83.25
C SER A 718 -20.45 60.78 -84.55
N ASN A 719 -21.46 61.45 -85.11
CA ASN A 719 -21.43 62.11 -86.41
C ASN A 719 -22.14 63.49 -86.43
N PRO A 720 -21.45 64.61 -86.68
CA PRO A 720 -19.99 64.74 -86.69
C PRO A 720 -19.42 64.37 -85.32
N ALA A 721 -18.18 63.87 -85.28
CA ALA A 721 -17.54 63.45 -84.03
C ALA A 721 -17.38 64.57 -82.98
N ALA A 722 -17.43 65.84 -83.40
CA ALA A 722 -17.44 67.00 -82.51
C ALA A 722 -18.81 67.30 -81.87
N GLY A 723 -19.91 66.75 -82.42
CA GLY A 723 -21.27 67.12 -82.03
C GLY A 723 -21.82 66.43 -80.77
N GLY A 724 -21.19 65.34 -80.34
CA GLY A 724 -21.62 64.61 -79.15
C GLY A 724 -20.76 63.39 -78.87
N SER A 725 -21.20 62.62 -77.88
CA SER A 725 -20.59 61.37 -77.43
C SER A 725 -21.65 60.28 -77.31
N THR A 726 -21.21 59.04 -77.44
CA THR A 726 -22.05 57.83 -77.37
C THR A 726 -21.65 56.93 -76.22
N GLY A 727 -22.63 56.53 -75.40
CA GLY A 727 -22.48 55.61 -74.27
C GLY A 727 -23.40 54.39 -74.38
N GLY A 728 -23.20 53.42 -73.48
CA GLY A 728 -23.94 52.15 -73.48
C GLY A 728 -23.45 51.11 -74.49
N GLY A 729 -22.27 51.31 -75.07
CA GLY A 729 -21.56 50.31 -75.88
C GLY A 729 -20.66 49.41 -75.04
N GLY A 730 -20.03 48.44 -75.69
CA GLY A 730 -19.16 47.43 -75.09
C GLY A 730 -19.80 46.04 -75.00
N THR A 731 -19.22 45.20 -74.14
CA THR A 731 -19.54 43.77 -74.06
C THR A 731 -20.66 43.47 -73.07
N PHE A 732 -21.72 42.81 -73.52
CA PHE A 732 -22.85 42.35 -72.70
C PHE A 732 -23.11 40.86 -72.87
N TYR A 733 -23.78 40.25 -71.89
CA TYR A 733 -24.18 38.85 -71.95
C TYR A 733 -25.31 38.61 -72.97
N SER A 734 -25.30 37.43 -73.59
CA SER A 734 -26.33 36.98 -74.53
C SER A 734 -27.73 37.06 -73.91
N GLY A 735 -28.67 37.71 -74.61
CA GLY A 735 -30.03 37.96 -74.12
C GLY A 735 -30.17 39.20 -73.21
N ALA A 736 -29.09 39.93 -72.92
CA ALA A 736 -29.17 41.18 -72.17
C ALA A 736 -29.95 42.26 -72.95
N SER A 737 -30.73 43.08 -72.24
CA SER A 737 -31.34 44.29 -72.78
C SER A 737 -30.33 45.44 -72.68
N VAL A 738 -29.80 45.87 -73.82
CA VAL A 738 -28.77 46.91 -73.93
C VAL A 738 -29.43 48.24 -74.24
N LEU A 739 -29.11 49.27 -73.46
CA LEU A 739 -29.48 50.66 -73.70
C LEU A 739 -28.25 51.45 -74.15
N VAL A 740 -28.30 52.01 -75.36
CA VAL A 740 -27.30 52.96 -75.88
C VAL A 740 -27.82 54.39 -75.74
N THR A 741 -26.93 55.33 -75.39
CA THR A 741 -27.26 56.73 -75.09
C THR A 741 -26.39 57.69 -75.89
N ALA A 742 -26.99 58.77 -76.40
CA ALA A 742 -26.31 59.78 -77.19
C ALA A 742 -26.38 61.14 -76.49
N THR A 743 -25.24 61.62 -75.98
CA THR A 743 -25.13 62.87 -75.23
C THR A 743 -24.52 63.94 -76.12
N PRO A 744 -25.26 65.01 -76.48
CA PRO A 744 -24.70 66.12 -77.24
C PRO A 744 -23.59 66.83 -76.49
N ASN A 745 -22.59 67.33 -77.22
CA ASN A 745 -21.54 68.16 -76.63
C ASN A 745 -22.09 69.55 -76.29
N VAL A 746 -21.34 70.32 -75.48
CA VAL A 746 -21.73 71.70 -75.16
C VAL A 746 -21.83 72.51 -76.44
N GLY A 747 -22.95 73.20 -76.61
CA GLY A 747 -23.25 73.85 -77.87
C GLY A 747 -23.65 72.88 -78.98
N TYR A 748 -24.26 71.73 -78.65
CA TYR A 748 -24.93 70.78 -79.57
C TYR A 748 -26.21 70.13 -78.95
N THR A 749 -27.00 69.43 -79.78
CA THR A 749 -28.29 68.74 -79.54
C THR A 749 -28.32 67.46 -80.39
N PHE A 750 -29.13 66.45 -80.08
CA PHE A 750 -29.15 65.14 -80.79
C PHE A 750 -30.30 65.01 -81.81
N ALA A 751 -30.09 64.19 -82.85
CA ALA A 751 -31.04 63.95 -83.94
C ALA A 751 -31.56 62.49 -84.05
N ASN A 752 -30.68 61.48 -84.19
CA ASN A 752 -31.07 60.06 -84.32
C ASN A 752 -29.86 59.10 -84.24
N TRP A 753 -30.17 57.80 -84.05
CA TRP A 753 -29.29 56.64 -84.12
C TRP A 753 -29.46 55.85 -85.42
N THR A 754 -28.36 55.46 -86.07
CA THR A 754 -28.36 54.56 -87.24
C THR A 754 -27.51 53.30 -87.04
N GLU A 755 -27.89 52.20 -87.70
CA GLU A 755 -27.06 51.00 -87.91
C GLU A 755 -26.81 50.89 -89.42
N GLY A 756 -25.55 51.07 -89.84
CA GLY A 756 -25.25 51.36 -91.24
C GLY A 756 -26.00 52.61 -91.72
N VAL A 757 -26.87 52.46 -92.72
CA VAL A 757 -27.72 53.53 -93.27
C VAL A 757 -29.13 53.58 -92.67
N THR A 758 -29.51 52.61 -91.84
CA THR A 758 -30.88 52.46 -91.33
C THR A 758 -31.03 53.17 -89.99
N ILE A 759 -32.00 54.09 -89.85
CA ILE A 759 -32.34 54.67 -88.54
C ILE A 759 -32.96 53.59 -87.66
N VAL A 760 -32.31 53.28 -86.53
CA VAL A 760 -32.77 52.28 -85.55
C VAL A 760 -33.50 52.93 -84.36
N SER A 761 -33.30 54.22 -84.13
CA SER A 761 -34.05 55.03 -83.16
C SER A 761 -33.93 56.52 -83.44
N SER A 762 -35.01 57.28 -83.27
CA SER A 762 -34.97 58.75 -83.19
C SER A 762 -34.77 59.27 -81.77
N ASN A 763 -34.89 58.43 -80.75
CA ASN A 763 -34.65 58.79 -79.35
C ASN A 763 -33.16 58.66 -79.02
N ALA A 764 -32.61 59.65 -78.30
CA ALA A 764 -31.21 59.65 -77.83
C ALA A 764 -30.86 58.39 -77.01
N ASN A 765 -31.85 57.81 -76.34
CA ASN A 765 -31.79 56.57 -75.60
C ASN A 765 -32.50 55.47 -76.41
N TYR A 766 -31.78 54.40 -76.80
CA TYR A 766 -32.30 53.30 -77.60
C TYR A 766 -32.00 51.95 -76.94
N THR A 767 -33.03 51.13 -76.72
CA THR A 767 -32.93 49.85 -76.01
C THR A 767 -33.27 48.66 -76.92
N PHE A 768 -32.49 47.59 -76.85
CA PHE A 768 -32.70 46.35 -77.64
C PHE A 768 -32.07 45.12 -76.96
N THR A 769 -32.56 43.91 -77.30
CA THR A 769 -31.99 42.65 -76.80
C THR A 769 -30.77 42.22 -77.63
N LEU A 770 -29.64 41.91 -76.98
CA LEU A 770 -28.39 41.55 -77.63
C LEU A 770 -28.22 40.03 -77.78
N ASN A 771 -28.37 39.53 -79.01
CA ASN A 771 -28.18 38.11 -79.36
C ASN A 771 -27.00 37.88 -80.33
N GLY A 772 -26.18 38.90 -80.55
CA GLY A 772 -25.02 38.93 -81.45
C GLY A 772 -24.45 40.36 -81.50
N ASN A 773 -23.26 40.55 -82.09
CA ASN A 773 -22.60 41.86 -82.11
C ASN A 773 -23.37 42.91 -82.96
N ARG A 774 -23.25 44.21 -82.62
CA ARG A 774 -23.89 45.34 -83.33
C ARG A 774 -22.99 46.58 -83.43
N THR A 775 -23.30 47.51 -84.34
CA THR A 775 -22.50 48.73 -84.54
C THR A 775 -23.38 49.94 -84.91
N LEU A 776 -23.46 50.95 -84.03
CA LEU A 776 -24.43 52.06 -84.13
C LEU A 776 -23.76 53.46 -84.17
N VAL A 777 -24.45 54.46 -84.74
CA VAL A 777 -23.95 55.83 -84.95
C VAL A 777 -24.97 56.89 -84.51
N ALA A 778 -24.55 57.94 -83.78
CA ALA A 778 -25.40 59.03 -83.28
C ALA A 778 -25.16 60.39 -83.97
N ASN A 779 -26.19 61.25 -84.15
CA ASN A 779 -26.13 62.48 -84.98
C ASN A 779 -26.55 63.81 -84.25
N PHE A 780 -25.98 65.02 -84.55
CA PHE A 780 -26.07 66.25 -83.66
C PHE A 780 -26.05 67.74 -84.27
N THR A 781 -26.48 68.86 -83.57
CA THR A 781 -26.50 70.36 -83.99
C THR A 781 -26.64 71.49 -82.86
N ALA A 782 -26.29 72.81 -82.99
CA ALA A 782 -25.65 73.76 -81.97
C ALA A 782 -26.35 74.91 -81.07
N ILE A 783 -25.64 75.56 -80.05
CA ILE A 783 -26.14 76.51 -78.92
C ILE A 783 -25.09 77.55 -78.24
N PRO A 784 -25.42 78.73 -77.54
CA PRO A 784 -24.49 79.80 -76.96
C PRO A 784 -24.59 80.34 -75.43
N ASN A 785 -23.92 81.48 -74.99
CA ASN A 785 -23.39 81.78 -73.58
C ASN A 785 -23.45 83.22 -72.84
N TYR A 786 -23.14 83.31 -71.50
CA TYR A 786 -23.10 84.45 -70.46
C TYR A 786 -22.00 84.33 -69.29
N VAL A 787 -21.89 85.17 -68.19
CA VAL A 787 -20.70 85.27 -67.22
C VAL A 787 -20.94 85.61 -65.68
N VAL A 788 -20.08 85.23 -64.67
CA VAL A 788 -20.15 85.48 -63.16
C VAL A 788 -18.78 85.64 -62.40
N ALA A 789 -18.67 86.33 -61.23
CA ALA A 789 -17.43 86.57 -60.39
C ALA A 789 -17.53 86.37 -58.82
N LEU A 790 -16.42 86.31 -58.02
CA LEU A 790 -16.39 85.93 -56.55
C LEU A 790 -15.19 86.47 -55.68
N SER A 791 -15.23 86.33 -54.33
CA SER A 791 -14.15 86.67 -53.33
C SER A 791 -14.33 86.02 -51.92
N SER A 792 -13.46 86.22 -50.88
CA SER A 792 -13.67 85.70 -49.49
C SER A 792 -13.18 86.63 -48.34
N ILE A 793 -13.74 86.51 -47.11
CA ILE A 793 -13.45 87.39 -45.93
C ILE A 793 -13.68 86.65 -44.59
N PRO A 794 -12.71 86.48 -43.67
CA PRO A 794 -11.31 86.85 -43.81
C PRO A 794 -10.61 85.88 -44.76
N LEU A 795 -9.70 86.42 -45.60
CA LEU A 795 -9.03 85.67 -46.66
C LEU A 795 -8.30 84.40 -46.15
N ALA A 796 -7.78 84.45 -44.91
CA ALA A 796 -7.07 83.34 -44.27
C ALA A 796 -7.99 82.22 -43.73
N GLY A 797 -9.29 82.45 -43.59
CA GLY A 797 -10.23 81.42 -43.13
C GLY A 797 -10.48 80.35 -44.19
N GLY A 798 -10.50 80.75 -45.47
CA GLY A 798 -10.81 79.85 -46.57
C GLY A 798 -11.09 80.54 -47.91
N SER A 799 -11.25 79.72 -48.95
CA SER A 799 -11.27 80.11 -50.37
C SER A 799 -12.66 80.04 -51.00
N THR A 800 -12.81 80.60 -52.21
CA THR A 800 -14.04 80.55 -53.02
C THR A 800 -13.80 80.14 -54.47
N GLY A 801 -14.73 79.38 -55.05
CA GLY A 801 -14.74 78.99 -56.48
C GLY A 801 -16.13 79.02 -57.11
N GLY A 802 -16.21 78.93 -58.43
CA GLY A 802 -17.47 78.84 -59.20
C GLY A 802 -17.89 80.06 -60.03
N GLY A 803 -17.07 81.11 -60.11
CA GLY A 803 -17.22 82.16 -61.14
C GLY A 803 -16.70 81.70 -62.51
N GLY A 804 -17.13 82.34 -63.59
CA GLY A 804 -16.75 81.95 -64.96
C GLY A 804 -17.75 82.36 -66.04
N THR A 805 -17.57 81.84 -67.25
CA THR A 805 -18.47 82.01 -68.42
C THR A 805 -19.25 80.71 -68.66
N PHE A 806 -20.56 80.79 -68.90
CA PHE A 806 -21.51 79.67 -68.86
C PHE A 806 -22.56 79.77 -69.96
N SER A 807 -23.07 78.66 -70.50
CA SER A 807 -24.13 78.69 -71.54
C SER A 807 -25.45 79.29 -71.05
N SER A 808 -26.24 79.91 -71.94
CA SER A 808 -27.53 80.52 -71.57
C SER A 808 -28.48 79.46 -71.00
N GLY A 809 -28.99 79.68 -69.78
CA GLY A 809 -29.82 78.72 -69.05
C GLY A 809 -29.05 77.69 -68.21
N SER A 810 -27.72 77.76 -68.12
CA SER A 810 -26.92 76.88 -67.26
C SER A 810 -27.18 77.13 -65.76
N LEU A 811 -27.11 76.08 -64.95
CA LEU A 811 -27.09 76.22 -63.48
C LEU A 811 -25.65 76.51 -63.02
N VAL A 812 -25.39 77.74 -62.55
CA VAL A 812 -24.11 78.14 -61.96
C VAL A 812 -24.12 77.78 -60.48
N THR A 813 -22.98 77.34 -59.96
CA THR A 813 -22.81 76.99 -58.55
C THR A 813 -21.48 77.51 -58.03
N VAL A 814 -21.51 78.13 -56.86
CA VAL A 814 -20.35 78.74 -56.19
C VAL A 814 -20.10 78.04 -54.85
N THR A 815 -18.84 77.88 -54.48
CA THR A 815 -18.41 77.03 -53.36
C THR A 815 -17.36 77.72 -52.49
N ALA A 816 -17.43 77.49 -51.18
CA ALA A 816 -16.52 78.06 -50.19
C ALA A 816 -15.93 76.95 -49.32
N THR A 817 -14.62 76.95 -49.10
CA THR A 817 -13.91 75.83 -48.47
C THR A 817 -12.97 76.30 -47.38
N ALA A 818 -12.90 75.52 -46.31
CA ALA A 818 -12.27 75.86 -45.07
C ALA A 818 -10.85 75.30 -44.92
N ASN A 819 -9.99 76.01 -44.18
CA ASN A 819 -8.65 75.54 -43.84
C ASN A 819 -8.64 74.51 -42.70
N ALA A 820 -7.49 73.89 -42.40
CA ALA A 820 -7.38 72.94 -41.29
C ALA A 820 -7.62 73.64 -39.95
N GLY A 821 -8.56 73.13 -39.15
CA GLY A 821 -9.06 73.81 -37.97
C GLY A 821 -10.15 74.85 -38.24
N TYR A 822 -10.64 74.91 -39.48
CA TYR A 822 -11.66 75.82 -40.02
C TYR A 822 -12.77 74.97 -40.81
N ALA A 823 -14.06 75.43 -40.88
CA ALA A 823 -15.37 74.83 -41.25
C ALA A 823 -16.57 75.86 -41.24
N PHE A 824 -17.38 76.00 -42.32
CA PHE A 824 -17.97 77.27 -42.87
C PHE A 824 -19.12 78.09 -42.16
N THR A 825 -19.40 79.37 -42.55
CA THR A 825 -20.63 80.17 -42.16
C THR A 825 -21.56 80.86 -43.22
N ASN A 826 -21.20 81.83 -44.10
CA ASN A 826 -22.18 82.45 -45.08
C ASN A 826 -21.62 83.18 -46.34
N TRP A 827 -22.51 83.43 -47.34
CA TRP A 827 -22.31 84.13 -48.63
C TRP A 827 -23.12 85.42 -48.82
N LYS A 828 -22.57 86.42 -49.54
CA LYS A 828 -23.24 87.70 -49.87
C LYS A 828 -23.16 88.12 -51.34
N GLU A 829 -24.12 88.93 -51.82
CA GLU A 829 -24.04 89.77 -53.04
C GLU A 829 -24.32 91.23 -52.64
N GLY A 830 -23.36 92.13 -52.87
CA GLY A 830 -23.41 93.49 -52.31
C GLY A 830 -23.52 93.46 -50.78
N ALA A 831 -24.55 94.11 -50.22
CA ALA A 831 -24.83 94.09 -48.78
C ALA A 831 -25.59 92.84 -48.31
N SER A 832 -26.31 92.16 -49.21
CA SER A 832 -27.31 91.14 -48.89
C SER A 832 -26.70 89.75 -48.77
N ILE A 833 -27.14 88.96 -47.79
CA ILE A 833 -26.83 87.52 -47.72
C ILE A 833 -27.64 86.78 -48.79
N VAL A 834 -26.96 85.98 -49.62
CA VAL A 834 -27.59 85.18 -50.70
C VAL A 834 -27.65 83.68 -50.39
N SER A 835 -26.82 83.22 -49.44
CA SER A 835 -26.84 81.85 -48.92
C SER A 835 -26.11 81.78 -47.57
N THR A 836 -26.52 80.90 -46.67
CA THR A 836 -25.75 80.50 -45.49
C THR A 836 -25.09 79.12 -45.66
N ASN A 837 -25.28 78.47 -46.80
CA ASN A 837 -24.63 77.20 -47.13
C ASN A 837 -23.32 77.47 -47.86
N ALA A 838 -22.28 76.67 -47.58
CA ALA A 838 -20.97 76.79 -48.23
C ALA A 838 -21.04 76.70 -49.77
N VAL A 839 -22.08 76.04 -50.28
CA VAL A 839 -22.41 75.92 -51.70
C VAL A 839 -23.71 76.70 -51.99
N TYR A 840 -23.73 77.46 -53.08
CA TYR A 840 -24.90 78.24 -53.53
C TYR A 840 -25.07 78.16 -55.05
N SER A 841 -26.29 77.88 -55.52
CA SER A 841 -26.58 77.63 -56.94
C SER A 841 -27.70 78.52 -57.47
N PHE A 842 -27.61 78.93 -58.74
CA PHE A 842 -28.62 79.74 -59.44
C PHE A 842 -28.49 79.60 -60.96
N THR A 843 -29.60 79.72 -61.70
CA THR A 843 -29.59 79.63 -63.18
C THR A 843 -29.13 80.95 -63.81
N ILE A 844 -28.28 80.89 -64.83
CA ILE A 844 -27.70 82.06 -65.50
C ILE A 844 -28.49 82.48 -66.75
N SER A 845 -29.01 83.70 -66.71
CA SER A 845 -29.57 84.45 -67.84
C SER A 845 -28.94 85.84 -68.01
N GLY A 846 -27.91 86.15 -67.21
CA GLY A 846 -27.17 87.42 -67.11
C GLY A 846 -26.12 87.36 -65.99
N ASN A 847 -25.38 88.45 -65.73
CA ASN A 847 -24.11 88.39 -64.97
C ASN A 847 -24.20 88.81 -63.46
N ARG A 848 -23.34 88.26 -62.54
CA ARG A 848 -23.43 88.36 -61.02
C ARG A 848 -22.09 88.29 -60.19
N THR A 849 -22.03 88.54 -58.84
CA THR A 849 -20.76 88.66 -57.99
C THR A 849 -20.81 88.45 -56.40
N LEU A 850 -20.03 87.54 -55.69
CA LEU A 850 -20.27 86.99 -54.25
C LEU A 850 -19.07 86.70 -53.14
N VAL A 851 -19.23 86.25 -51.79
CA VAL A 851 -18.22 86.09 -50.54
C VAL A 851 -18.25 84.86 -49.39
N ALA A 852 -17.35 84.60 -48.30
CA ALA A 852 -17.23 83.36 -47.29
C ALA A 852 -16.45 83.29 -45.80
N ASN A 853 -16.60 82.33 -44.74
CA ASN A 853 -16.03 82.18 -43.22
C ASN A 853 -16.00 80.73 -42.37
N PHE A 854 -15.31 80.27 -41.16
CA PHE A 854 -14.89 78.77 -40.66
C PHE A 854 -14.40 78.03 -39.10
N THR A 855 -14.38 76.62 -38.58
CA THR A 855 -13.74 75.61 -37.35
C THR A 855 -13.10 73.94 -37.32
N LEU A 856 -12.73 72.99 -36.24
CA LEU A 856 -11.62 71.72 -35.95
C LEU A 856 -11.69 70.11 -35.20
N SER A 857 -10.74 68.96 -35.15
CA SER A 857 -10.55 67.53 -34.26
C SER A 857 -9.34 66.23 -34.28
N LEU A 858 -9.14 65.02 -33.44
CA LEU A 858 -8.06 63.70 -33.38
C LEU A 858 -7.98 62.23 -32.39
N ALA A 859 -7.07 61.04 -32.42
CA ALA A 859 -6.89 59.61 -31.53
C ALA A 859 -5.64 58.33 -31.52
N PRO A 860 -5.48 57.08 -30.72
CA PRO A 860 -4.30 55.93 -30.37
C PRO A 860 -4.25 54.16 -30.25
N GLY A 861 -3.28 53.23 -29.64
CA GLY A 861 -3.13 51.55 -29.49
C GLY A 861 -1.91 50.43 -28.89
N ALA A 862 -1.93 48.95 -28.77
CA ALA A 862 -1.31 47.71 -27.81
C ALA A 862 -0.41 46.22 -28.10
N PRO A 863 -0.02 45.09 -27.19
CA PRO A 863 1.12 43.83 -27.08
C PRO A 863 1.24 42.12 -26.92
N ASP A 864 2.44 41.35 -26.57
CA ASP A 864 2.89 39.77 -26.35
C ASP A 864 4.13 39.26 -25.34
N LEU A 865 4.38 37.93 -24.99
CA LEU A 865 5.40 37.26 -24.04
C LEU A 865 6.49 36.17 -24.44
N GLY A 866 6.26 35.16 -25.30
CA GLY A 866 7.26 34.08 -25.62
C GLY A 866 7.60 32.98 -24.56
N LEU A 867 8.82 32.38 -24.61
CA LEU A 867 9.26 31.23 -23.76
C LEU A 867 9.24 31.50 -22.24
N ALA A 868 9.36 32.76 -21.82
CA ALA A 868 9.18 33.13 -20.41
C ALA A 868 7.74 32.85 -19.91
N GLY A 869 6.81 32.55 -20.81
CA GLY A 869 5.43 32.17 -20.53
C GLY A 869 5.24 30.87 -19.71
N THR A 870 6.20 29.94 -19.66
CA THR A 870 6.05 28.71 -18.82
C THR A 870 6.63 28.84 -17.41
N TYR A 871 7.39 29.90 -17.14
CA TYR A 871 8.14 30.06 -15.91
C TYR A 871 7.35 30.83 -14.85
N GLY A 872 7.27 30.26 -13.64
CA GLY A 872 6.72 30.93 -12.46
C GLY A 872 7.73 31.94 -11.90
N LEU A 873 9.01 31.53 -11.88
CA LEU A 873 10.15 32.36 -11.49
C LEU A 873 11.20 32.37 -12.61
N ALA A 874 11.67 33.54 -13.02
CA ALA A 874 12.86 33.65 -13.87
C ALA A 874 13.70 34.85 -13.41
N ALA A 875 14.96 34.61 -13.05
CA ALA A 875 15.88 35.64 -12.57
C ALA A 875 17.15 35.70 -13.41
N TYR A 876 17.80 36.87 -13.45
CA TYR A 876 19.11 36.99 -14.08
C TYR A 876 20.19 36.27 -13.26
N SER A 877 20.29 36.53 -11.96
CA SER A 877 21.47 36.13 -11.17
C SER A 877 21.24 35.24 -9.93
N ALA A 878 20.08 35.25 -9.27
CA ALA A 878 19.80 34.36 -8.15
C ALA A 878 18.30 34.22 -7.87
N ILE A 879 17.90 33.13 -7.21
CA ILE A 879 16.58 32.97 -6.60
C ILE A 879 16.77 32.48 -5.15
N THR A 880 16.47 33.34 -4.20
CA THR A 880 16.61 33.11 -2.76
C THR A 880 15.23 32.78 -2.19
N ASN A 881 15.09 31.66 -1.48
CA ASN A 881 13.88 31.33 -0.74
C ASN A 881 14.26 30.98 0.70
N VAL A 882 14.15 31.95 1.62
CA VAL A 882 14.39 31.74 3.06
C VAL A 882 13.10 31.99 3.85
N PRO A 883 12.09 31.12 3.71
CA PRO A 883 10.86 31.20 4.46
C PRO A 883 10.95 30.40 5.77
N THR A 884 10.01 30.63 6.68
CA THR A 884 9.83 29.81 7.90
C THR A 884 9.05 28.51 7.63
N GLU A 885 8.42 28.39 6.47
CA GLU A 885 7.62 27.25 6.00
C GLU A 885 7.77 27.07 4.48
N SER A 886 7.51 25.88 3.92
CA SER A 886 7.80 25.57 2.51
C SER A 886 6.94 26.34 1.48
N SER A 887 7.51 27.33 0.81
CA SER A 887 6.95 27.97 -0.40
C SER A 887 6.73 26.99 -1.56
N ILE A 888 5.74 27.24 -2.42
CA ILE A 888 5.33 26.36 -3.53
C ILE A 888 5.32 27.13 -4.87
N ILE A 889 6.07 26.63 -5.86
CA ILE A 889 6.13 27.18 -7.22
C ILE A 889 5.49 26.19 -8.20
N ASN A 890 4.25 26.46 -8.57
CA ASN A 890 3.49 25.70 -9.57
C ASN A 890 3.86 26.19 -10.99
N GLY A 891 5.03 25.77 -11.45
CA GLY A 891 5.61 26.15 -12.75
C GLY A 891 7.12 25.89 -12.82
N ASP A 892 7.74 26.21 -13.97
CA ASP A 892 9.20 26.13 -14.13
C ASP A 892 9.92 27.28 -13.40
N ALA A 893 11.20 27.09 -13.05
CA ALA A 893 12.06 28.12 -12.46
C ALA A 893 13.41 28.25 -13.18
N SER A 894 13.93 29.47 -13.34
CA SER A 894 15.24 29.68 -14.00
C SER A 894 16.13 30.78 -13.41
N ILE A 895 17.45 30.57 -13.55
CA ILE A 895 18.51 31.55 -13.28
C ILE A 895 19.42 31.65 -14.51
N GLN A 896 19.53 32.83 -15.12
CA GLN A 896 20.26 32.96 -16.39
C GLN A 896 21.77 32.72 -16.24
N ILE A 897 22.47 33.55 -15.45
CA ILE A 897 23.93 33.68 -15.55
C ILE A 897 24.71 32.81 -14.56
N ASN A 898 24.05 32.34 -13.50
CA ASN A 898 24.67 31.63 -12.38
C ASN A 898 24.16 30.18 -12.28
N PRO A 899 25.00 29.24 -11.78
CA PRO A 899 24.62 27.83 -11.61
C PRO A 899 23.55 27.63 -10.53
N ILE A 900 22.97 26.43 -10.49
CA ILE A 900 21.84 26.08 -9.60
C ILE A 900 22.12 26.28 -8.09
N SER A 901 23.38 26.37 -7.66
CA SER A 901 23.75 26.77 -6.30
C SER A 901 23.32 28.20 -5.91
N SER A 902 22.98 29.04 -6.89
CA SER A 902 22.35 30.35 -6.68
C SER A 902 20.81 30.29 -6.58
N MET A 903 20.22 29.08 -6.64
CA MET A 903 18.84 28.82 -6.21
C MET A 903 18.87 28.26 -4.79
N THR A 904 18.76 29.12 -3.79
CA THR A 904 19.00 28.75 -2.38
C THR A 904 17.70 28.57 -1.59
N GLY A 905 17.67 27.59 -0.69
CA GLY A 905 16.52 27.30 0.18
C GLY A 905 15.32 26.66 -0.53
N PHE A 906 15.56 26.04 -1.69
CA PHE A 906 14.67 25.05 -2.30
C PHE A 906 15.25 23.64 -2.13
N THR A 907 14.39 22.63 -2.09
CA THR A 907 14.81 21.21 -2.14
C THR A 907 14.12 20.50 -3.28
N PHE A 908 14.92 19.95 -4.20
CA PHE A 908 14.44 19.17 -5.36
C PHE A 908 14.14 17.70 -5.00
N SER A 909 14.33 17.32 -3.74
CA SER A 909 13.78 16.13 -3.06
C SER A 909 13.71 16.43 -1.56
N THR A 910 12.57 16.17 -0.90
CA THR A 910 12.24 16.74 0.42
C THR A 910 13.01 16.15 1.59
N PRO A 911 13.57 17.02 2.46
CA PRO A 911 13.01 17.16 3.81
C PRO A 911 12.18 18.45 4.00
N ALA A 912 11.54 18.60 5.16
CA ALA A 912 10.69 19.76 5.47
C ALA A 912 11.50 21.05 5.75
N GLY A 913 10.93 22.21 5.41
CA GLY A 913 11.50 23.53 5.71
C GLY A 913 12.13 24.27 4.53
N ALA A 914 12.13 23.68 3.32
CA ALA A 914 12.62 24.31 2.09
C ALA A 914 11.51 24.39 1.03
N GLY A 915 11.65 25.32 0.08
CA GLY A 915 10.67 25.53 -1.00
C GLY A 915 10.66 24.41 -2.05
N VAL A 916 9.52 24.24 -2.71
CA VAL A 916 9.31 23.23 -3.76
C VAL A 916 8.99 23.92 -5.09
N VAL A 917 9.70 23.51 -6.15
CA VAL A 917 9.35 23.83 -7.55
C VAL A 917 8.74 22.58 -8.17
N THR A 918 7.56 22.68 -8.79
CA THR A 918 6.87 21.54 -9.40
C THR A 918 7.25 21.32 -10.87
N GLY A 919 7.80 22.35 -11.54
CA GLY A 919 8.29 22.30 -12.91
C GLY A 919 9.80 22.04 -12.99
N SER A 920 10.35 22.29 -14.17
CA SER A 920 11.78 22.13 -14.47
C SER A 920 12.60 23.29 -13.88
N VAL A 921 13.87 23.04 -13.56
CA VAL A 921 14.80 24.05 -13.04
C VAL A 921 16.02 24.17 -13.94
N HIS A 922 16.22 25.36 -14.51
CA HIS A 922 17.31 25.66 -15.46
C HIS A 922 18.21 26.79 -14.93
N ALA A 923 19.50 26.53 -14.76
CA ALA A 923 20.41 27.49 -14.13
C ALA A 923 21.80 27.51 -14.79
N GLY A 924 22.18 28.65 -15.35
CA GLY A 924 23.47 28.83 -16.05
C GLY A 924 23.54 28.14 -17.43
N ASP A 925 22.40 27.77 -18.02
CA ASP A 925 22.33 26.99 -19.26
C ASP A 925 21.69 27.75 -20.46
N ALA A 926 21.65 27.07 -21.61
CA ALA A 926 21.08 27.62 -22.84
C ALA A 926 19.55 27.81 -22.78
N VAL A 927 18.82 27.05 -21.95
CA VAL A 927 17.37 27.21 -21.78
C VAL A 927 17.10 28.47 -20.95
N ALA A 928 17.79 28.65 -19.82
CA ALA A 928 17.71 29.85 -18.99
C ALA A 928 18.10 31.11 -19.79
N THR A 929 19.09 31.00 -20.68
CA THR A 929 19.45 32.08 -21.62
C THR A 929 18.33 32.42 -22.60
N ASN A 930 17.64 31.44 -23.16
CA ASN A 930 16.53 31.66 -24.09
C ASN A 930 15.27 32.21 -23.39
N VAL A 931 15.01 31.78 -22.15
CA VAL A 931 13.95 32.33 -21.29
C VAL A 931 14.18 33.81 -21.01
N TYR A 932 15.41 34.20 -20.67
CA TYR A 932 15.78 35.61 -20.50
C TYR A 932 15.57 36.44 -21.78
N ASN A 933 15.99 35.92 -22.95
CA ASN A 933 15.82 36.63 -24.22
C ASN A 933 14.34 36.87 -24.56
N ALA A 934 13.44 35.93 -24.22
CA ALA A 934 12.00 36.12 -24.37
C ALA A 934 11.45 37.20 -23.43
N LEU A 935 11.85 37.19 -22.16
CA LEU A 935 11.53 38.26 -21.19
C LEU A 935 11.97 39.64 -21.70
N LEU A 936 13.20 39.77 -22.20
CA LEU A 936 13.73 41.02 -22.73
C LEU A 936 12.94 41.54 -23.95
N ALA A 937 12.51 40.65 -24.84
CA ALA A 937 11.69 41.02 -26.00
C ALA A 937 10.32 41.58 -25.56
N ALA A 938 9.62 40.84 -24.70
CA ALA A 938 8.31 41.23 -24.15
C ALA A 938 8.37 42.55 -23.38
N TYR A 939 9.39 42.73 -22.55
CA TYR A 939 9.65 43.94 -21.77
C TYR A 939 9.76 45.18 -22.67
N ASN A 940 10.58 45.10 -23.71
CA ASN A 940 10.81 46.22 -24.63
C ASN A 940 9.58 46.53 -25.49
N TYR A 941 8.82 45.51 -25.91
CA TYR A 941 7.55 45.73 -26.60
C TYR A 941 6.58 46.52 -25.72
N ALA A 942 6.32 46.04 -24.50
CA ALA A 942 5.33 46.65 -23.61
C ALA A 942 5.69 48.10 -23.25
N LYS A 943 6.99 48.37 -23.03
CA LYS A 943 7.53 49.71 -22.73
C LYS A 943 7.45 50.71 -23.91
N THR A 944 7.26 50.25 -25.15
CA THR A 944 7.23 51.11 -26.35
C THR A 944 5.83 51.40 -26.88
N ARG A 945 4.77 51.07 -26.13
CA ARG A 945 3.41 51.48 -26.49
C ARG A 945 3.12 52.94 -26.15
N THR A 946 2.45 53.63 -27.06
CA THR A 946 1.97 55.00 -26.86
C THR A 946 0.92 55.01 -25.74
N PRO A 947 1.10 55.75 -24.64
CA PRO A 947 0.08 55.90 -23.61
C PRO A 947 -1.19 56.55 -24.17
N ASP A 948 -2.34 56.10 -23.71
CA ASP A 948 -3.62 56.62 -24.22
C ASP A 948 -3.91 58.02 -23.66
N ALA A 949 -4.57 58.85 -24.47
CA ALA A 949 -4.82 60.24 -24.16
C ALA A 949 -5.75 60.41 -22.93
N GLY A 950 -5.14 60.69 -21.77
CA GLY A 950 -5.82 60.80 -20.48
C GLY A 950 -5.45 59.71 -19.46
N LEU A 951 -4.71 58.65 -19.87
CA LEU A 951 -4.24 57.56 -18.99
C LEU A 951 -2.74 57.67 -18.63
N PHE A 952 -2.16 58.85 -18.87
CA PHE A 952 -0.76 59.22 -18.62
C PHE A 952 -0.65 60.06 -17.34
N VAL A 953 0.16 59.63 -16.36
CA VAL A 953 0.29 60.33 -15.06
C VAL A 953 1.75 60.62 -14.73
N VAL A 954 2.05 61.90 -14.45
CA VAL A 954 3.40 62.35 -14.07
C VAL A 954 3.55 62.37 -12.54
N GLY A 955 4.33 61.43 -12.01
CA GLY A 955 4.60 61.31 -10.58
C GLY A 955 4.23 59.93 -10.01
N THR A 956 4.42 59.76 -8.70
CA THR A 956 4.14 58.50 -7.99
C THR A 956 2.65 58.24 -7.99
N VAL A 957 2.23 57.10 -8.55
CA VAL A 957 0.82 56.71 -8.66
C VAL A 957 0.52 55.60 -7.66
N ASP A 958 -0.57 55.69 -6.92
CA ASP A 958 -1.16 54.54 -6.22
C ASP A 958 -2.38 54.07 -7.03
N LEU A 959 -2.27 52.92 -7.69
CA LEU A 959 -3.28 52.47 -8.65
C LEU A 959 -4.66 52.31 -8.00
N GLY A 960 -4.71 51.92 -6.72
CA GLY A 960 -5.96 51.77 -5.97
C GLY A 960 -6.67 53.10 -5.64
N SER A 961 -6.12 54.23 -6.09
CA SER A 961 -6.70 55.58 -6.00
C SER A 961 -6.97 56.26 -7.35
N VAL A 962 -6.56 55.63 -8.47
CA VAL A 962 -6.75 56.20 -9.81
C VAL A 962 -8.22 56.10 -10.21
N ASP A 963 -8.78 57.22 -10.69
CA ASP A 963 -10.18 57.34 -11.08
C ASP A 963 -10.26 57.94 -12.49
N ILE A 964 -11.08 57.34 -13.37
CA ILE A 964 -11.13 57.65 -14.81
C ILE A 964 -12.55 58.16 -15.16
N PRO A 965 -12.79 59.49 -15.24
CA PRO A 965 -14.15 60.07 -15.24
C PRO A 965 -15.01 59.86 -16.50
N VAL A 966 -14.62 58.97 -17.42
CA VAL A 966 -15.21 58.83 -18.76
C VAL A 966 -16.27 57.72 -18.84
N LEU A 967 -16.52 57.01 -17.74
CA LEU A 967 -17.55 55.96 -17.64
C LEU A 967 -18.53 56.25 -16.49
N PRO A 968 -19.86 56.14 -16.69
CA PRO A 968 -20.84 56.34 -15.62
C PRO A 968 -20.69 55.31 -14.49
N GLY A 969 -20.69 55.77 -13.24
CA GLY A 969 -20.54 54.88 -12.07
C GLY A 969 -19.11 54.39 -11.82
N HIS A 970 -18.11 55.20 -12.22
CA HIS A 970 -16.70 54.95 -11.94
C HIS A 970 -16.40 54.80 -10.43
N VAL A 971 -15.39 53.98 -10.10
CA VAL A 971 -14.94 53.67 -8.75
C VAL A 971 -13.41 53.77 -8.73
N PRO A 972 -12.79 54.54 -7.81
CA PRO A 972 -11.34 54.62 -7.72
C PRO A 972 -10.69 53.23 -7.57
N GLY A 973 -9.61 53.00 -8.31
CA GLY A 973 -8.94 51.71 -8.41
C GLY A 973 -9.59 50.69 -9.36
N ARG A 974 -10.68 51.04 -10.05
CA ARG A 974 -11.35 50.18 -11.05
C ARG A 974 -11.04 50.66 -12.47
N LEU A 975 -10.11 49.99 -13.15
CA LEU A 975 -9.44 50.54 -14.35
C LEU A 975 -9.91 49.86 -15.67
N PRO A 976 -10.35 50.64 -16.68
CA PRO A 976 -10.67 50.14 -18.02
C PRO A 976 -9.42 49.72 -18.81
N PRO A 977 -9.56 49.08 -20.00
CA PRO A 977 -8.42 48.66 -20.81
C PRO A 977 -7.64 49.87 -21.37
N GLY A 978 -6.31 49.74 -21.50
CA GLY A 978 -5.46 50.79 -22.06
C GLY A 978 -3.96 50.68 -21.74
N VAL A 979 -3.21 51.64 -22.29
CA VAL A 979 -1.77 51.83 -22.07
C VAL A 979 -1.59 52.92 -21.01
N TYR A 980 -1.33 52.47 -19.78
CA TYR A 980 -1.07 53.30 -18.61
C TYR A 980 0.42 53.55 -18.44
N SER A 981 0.78 54.74 -17.94
CA SER A 981 2.17 55.08 -17.65
C SER A 981 2.34 55.96 -16.42
N SER A 982 3.35 55.65 -15.61
CA SER A 982 3.92 56.54 -14.59
C SER A 982 5.41 56.72 -14.88
N ALA A 983 5.89 57.95 -14.76
CA ALA A 983 7.31 58.27 -14.88
C ALA A 983 8.18 57.80 -13.69
N THR A 984 7.57 57.27 -12.61
CA THR A 984 8.25 56.97 -11.34
C THR A 984 7.70 55.67 -10.72
N THR A 985 7.74 55.53 -9.39
CA THR A 985 7.24 54.35 -8.67
C THR A 985 5.72 54.24 -8.78
N MET A 986 5.22 53.02 -8.90
CA MET A 986 3.80 52.69 -8.89
C MET A 986 3.48 51.84 -7.66
N ASN A 987 2.59 52.35 -6.82
CA ASN A 987 2.11 51.72 -5.59
C ASN A 987 0.79 50.99 -5.80
N ILE A 988 0.55 50.01 -4.93
CA ILE A 988 -0.73 49.33 -4.74
C ILE A 988 -0.92 49.19 -3.22
N ASN A 989 -1.43 50.24 -2.58
CA ASN A 989 -1.69 50.22 -1.13
C ASN A 989 -3.10 49.72 -0.80
N THR A 990 -4.08 50.11 -1.61
CA THR A 990 -5.44 49.56 -1.61
C THR A 990 -5.63 48.57 -2.77
N ASN A 991 -6.72 47.80 -2.75
CA ASN A 991 -6.98 46.81 -3.79
C ASN A 991 -7.28 47.46 -5.15
N VAL A 992 -6.78 46.85 -6.21
CA VAL A 992 -6.99 47.26 -7.61
C VAL A 992 -7.89 46.25 -8.31
N ILE A 993 -8.82 46.75 -9.12
CA ILE A 993 -9.74 45.94 -9.93
C ILE A 993 -9.52 46.30 -11.40
N LEU A 994 -9.06 45.36 -12.21
CA LEU A 994 -8.96 45.56 -13.66
C LEU A 994 -10.23 45.04 -14.34
N ASP A 995 -10.89 45.88 -15.13
CA ASP A 995 -12.20 45.61 -15.73
C ASP A 995 -12.16 45.61 -17.25
N GLY A 996 -12.31 44.43 -17.86
CA GLY A 996 -12.37 44.29 -19.32
C GLY A 996 -13.64 44.86 -19.96
N GLY A 997 -14.63 45.30 -19.15
CA GLY A 997 -15.92 45.76 -19.67
C GLY A 997 -16.73 44.66 -20.38
N GLY A 998 -16.32 43.40 -20.20
CA GLY A 998 -16.83 42.23 -20.92
C GLY A 998 -15.84 41.63 -21.93
N ASP A 999 -14.84 42.39 -22.41
CA ASP A 999 -13.85 41.88 -23.36
C ASP A 999 -12.76 41.04 -22.65
N ALA A 1000 -12.68 39.76 -23.02
CA ALA A 1000 -11.64 38.85 -22.54
C ALA A 1000 -10.26 39.11 -23.17
N ASN A 1001 -10.19 39.89 -24.25
CA ASN A 1001 -8.96 40.28 -24.94
C ASN A 1001 -8.45 41.66 -24.47
N ALA A 1002 -9.17 42.31 -23.55
CA ALA A 1002 -8.77 43.57 -22.95
C ALA A 1002 -7.33 43.52 -22.41
N VAL A 1003 -6.62 44.63 -22.59
CA VAL A 1003 -5.18 44.74 -22.33
C VAL A 1003 -4.93 45.82 -21.28
N TRP A 1004 -4.04 45.53 -20.33
CA TRP A 1004 -3.44 46.53 -19.46
C TRP A 1004 -1.92 46.45 -19.57
N ILE A 1005 -1.32 47.57 -19.96
CA ILE A 1005 0.12 47.79 -19.81
C ILE A 1005 0.31 48.87 -18.77
N PHE A 1006 1.00 48.56 -17.69
CA PHE A 1006 1.46 49.53 -16.71
C PHE A 1006 2.97 49.75 -16.92
N GLN A 1007 3.30 50.79 -17.69
CA GLN A 1007 4.67 51.24 -17.90
C GLN A 1007 5.13 52.03 -16.66
N ILE A 1008 6.18 51.55 -15.97
CA ILE A 1008 6.55 52.07 -14.65
C ILE A 1008 8.02 52.55 -14.67
N GLY A 1009 8.20 53.87 -14.62
CA GLY A 1009 9.51 54.55 -14.69
C GLY A 1009 10.41 54.41 -13.46
N SER A 1010 9.99 53.62 -12.45
CA SER A 1010 10.85 53.15 -11.36
C SER A 1010 10.38 51.75 -10.90
N SER A 1011 10.13 51.56 -9.59
CA SER A 1011 9.71 50.30 -8.99
C SER A 1011 8.19 50.09 -8.96
N LEU A 1012 7.76 48.83 -8.78
CA LEU A 1012 6.41 48.45 -8.37
C LEU A 1012 6.41 48.07 -6.87
N THR A 1013 5.44 48.56 -6.10
CA THR A 1013 5.39 48.32 -4.64
C THR A 1013 3.97 48.05 -4.12
N THR A 1014 3.74 46.86 -3.55
CA THR A 1014 2.53 46.57 -2.76
C THR A 1014 2.86 46.60 -1.27
N THR A 1015 1.96 47.14 -0.44
CA THR A 1015 2.09 47.13 1.03
C THR A 1015 1.19 46.05 1.63
N SER A 1016 -0.11 46.12 1.33
CA SER A 1016 -1.09 45.05 1.54
C SER A 1016 -2.18 44.99 0.46
N GLY A 1017 -2.15 45.91 -0.52
CA GLY A 1017 -3.14 45.98 -1.60
C GLY A 1017 -2.98 44.84 -2.60
N SER A 1018 -4.09 44.18 -2.92
CA SER A 1018 -4.16 43.05 -3.85
C SER A 1018 -4.67 43.47 -5.24
N VAL A 1019 -4.16 42.84 -6.30
CA VAL A 1019 -4.64 43.04 -7.68
C VAL A 1019 -5.65 41.95 -8.00
N THR A 1020 -6.84 42.35 -8.45
CA THR A 1020 -7.96 41.46 -8.78
C THR A 1020 -8.60 41.83 -10.11
N LEU A 1021 -9.35 40.89 -10.70
CA LEU A 1021 -9.86 40.99 -12.07
C LEU A 1021 -11.39 40.90 -12.12
N THR A 1022 -12.01 41.61 -13.06
CA THR A 1022 -13.45 41.55 -13.32
C THR A 1022 -13.78 41.79 -14.80
N GLY A 1023 -15.05 41.65 -15.19
CA GLY A 1023 -15.52 41.93 -16.55
C GLY A 1023 -14.75 41.22 -17.66
N SER A 1024 -14.54 39.91 -17.48
CA SER A 1024 -13.76 39.02 -18.37
C SER A 1024 -12.23 39.23 -18.40
N ALA A 1025 -11.66 40.17 -17.64
CA ALA A 1025 -10.22 40.40 -17.62
C ALA A 1025 -9.43 39.13 -17.20
N GLN A 1026 -8.33 38.84 -17.91
CA GLN A 1026 -7.49 37.66 -17.71
C GLN A 1026 -6.07 38.03 -17.27
N GLN A 1027 -5.52 37.35 -16.27
CA GLN A 1027 -4.18 37.63 -15.72
C GLN A 1027 -3.02 37.44 -16.73
N LYS A 1028 -3.26 36.75 -17.85
CA LYS A 1028 -2.29 36.65 -18.95
C LYS A 1028 -2.20 37.91 -19.83
N ASN A 1029 -3.19 38.81 -19.78
CA ASN A 1029 -3.22 40.06 -20.55
C ASN A 1029 -2.84 41.31 -19.71
N VAL A 1030 -2.38 41.10 -18.46
CA VAL A 1030 -2.04 42.15 -17.51
C VAL A 1030 -0.51 42.18 -17.33
N PHE A 1031 0.09 43.33 -17.65
CA PHE A 1031 1.55 43.50 -17.68
C PHE A 1031 2.00 44.68 -16.82
N PHE A 1032 2.71 44.39 -15.75
CA PHE A 1032 3.40 45.40 -14.94
C PHE A 1032 4.89 45.43 -15.32
N VAL A 1033 5.36 46.60 -15.76
CA VAL A 1033 6.67 46.75 -16.43
C VAL A 1033 7.53 47.80 -15.70
N PRO A 1034 8.00 47.51 -14.46
CA PRO A 1034 8.93 48.38 -13.74
C PRO A 1034 10.32 48.37 -14.37
N THR A 1035 10.94 49.54 -14.42
CA THR A 1035 12.34 49.73 -14.85
C THR A 1035 13.33 49.41 -13.74
N ALA A 1036 12.91 49.51 -12.47
CA ALA A 1036 13.65 49.06 -11.31
C ALA A 1036 13.08 47.71 -10.80
N SER A 1037 13.00 47.54 -9.49
CA SER A 1037 12.56 46.30 -8.83
C SER A 1037 11.04 46.24 -8.62
N ALA A 1038 10.52 45.08 -8.27
CA ALA A 1038 9.17 44.93 -7.73
C ALA A 1038 9.19 44.36 -6.30
N SER A 1039 8.43 44.93 -5.37
CA SER A 1039 8.33 44.44 -4.00
C SER A 1039 6.86 44.17 -3.64
N ILE A 1040 6.57 42.94 -3.21
CA ILE A 1040 5.24 42.45 -2.86
C ILE A 1040 5.17 42.26 -1.33
N GLY A 1041 4.42 43.14 -0.66
CA GLY A 1041 4.16 43.09 0.78
C GLY A 1041 3.42 41.83 1.22
N THR A 1042 3.31 41.60 2.53
CA THR A 1042 2.77 40.35 3.10
C THR A 1042 1.27 40.17 2.85
N ASN A 1043 0.83 38.91 2.76
CA ASN A 1043 -0.58 38.53 2.57
C ASN A 1043 -1.21 39.05 1.26
N THR A 1044 -0.39 39.41 0.26
CA THR A 1044 -0.87 39.96 -1.02
C THR A 1044 -1.39 38.83 -1.92
N THR A 1045 -2.57 39.02 -2.53
CA THR A 1045 -3.02 38.26 -3.70
C THR A 1045 -2.78 39.08 -4.96
N PHE A 1046 -2.09 38.51 -5.96
CA PHE A 1046 -1.66 39.25 -7.15
C PHE A 1046 -2.01 38.52 -8.45
N TYR A 1047 -2.86 39.12 -9.28
CA TYR A 1047 -3.19 38.64 -10.63
C TYR A 1047 -2.49 39.51 -11.69
N GLY A 1048 -1.50 38.94 -12.40
CA GLY A 1048 -0.78 39.62 -13.48
C GLY A 1048 0.68 39.20 -13.62
N ASN A 1049 1.33 39.64 -14.71
CA ASN A 1049 2.73 39.32 -14.99
C ASN A 1049 3.63 40.50 -14.61
N ILE A 1050 4.65 40.25 -13.81
CA ILE A 1050 5.67 41.24 -13.45
C ILE A 1050 6.91 40.97 -14.30
N LEU A 1051 7.24 41.94 -15.16
CA LEU A 1051 8.44 41.94 -15.99
C LEU A 1051 9.35 43.06 -15.47
N ALA A 1052 10.19 42.76 -14.48
CA ALA A 1052 11.00 43.74 -13.78
C ALA A 1052 12.38 43.93 -14.43
N GLY A 1053 12.79 45.19 -14.59
CA GLY A 1053 14.15 45.55 -15.04
C GLY A 1053 15.24 45.09 -14.06
N ALA A 1054 14.93 45.09 -12.76
CA ALA A 1054 15.80 44.61 -11.69
C ALA A 1054 15.15 43.46 -10.87
N SER A 1055 15.40 43.41 -9.56
CA SER A 1055 14.99 42.31 -8.67
C SER A 1055 13.48 42.26 -8.39
N VAL A 1056 13.00 41.13 -7.88
CA VAL A 1056 11.64 40.97 -7.32
C VAL A 1056 11.72 40.43 -5.89
N THR A 1057 11.02 41.03 -4.94
CA THR A 1057 11.07 40.62 -3.53
C THR A 1057 9.68 40.36 -2.96
N LEU A 1058 9.49 39.23 -2.28
CA LEU A 1058 8.25 38.85 -1.58
C LEU A 1058 8.51 38.82 -0.06
N ALA A 1059 7.60 39.44 0.71
CA ALA A 1059 7.71 39.55 2.16
C ALA A 1059 7.01 38.42 2.97
N GLY A 1060 6.23 37.57 2.30
CA GLY A 1060 5.71 36.30 2.85
C GLY A 1060 4.19 36.16 2.91
N ASN A 1061 3.71 34.91 2.92
CA ASN A 1061 2.28 34.54 2.83
C ASN A 1061 1.57 35.08 1.58
N ASN A 1062 2.27 35.16 0.44
CA ASN A 1062 1.76 35.76 -0.79
C ASN A 1062 1.23 34.70 -1.76
N THR A 1063 0.17 35.04 -2.50
CA THR A 1063 -0.40 34.19 -3.57
C THR A 1063 -0.39 34.92 -4.90
N VAL A 1064 0.40 34.43 -5.86
CA VAL A 1064 0.57 35.06 -7.18
C VAL A 1064 -0.01 34.16 -8.27
N PHE A 1065 -1.03 34.65 -8.98
CA PHE A 1065 -1.58 34.08 -10.20
C PHE A 1065 -0.99 34.83 -11.39
N GLY A 1066 0.22 34.43 -11.78
CA GLY A 1066 1.10 35.29 -12.56
C GLY A 1066 2.50 34.73 -12.72
N ARG A 1067 3.43 35.61 -13.07
CA ARG A 1067 4.84 35.28 -13.35
C ARG A 1067 5.73 36.34 -12.72
N LEU A 1068 6.78 35.91 -12.03
CA LEU A 1068 7.80 36.76 -11.44
C LEU A 1068 9.06 36.68 -12.32
N LEU A 1069 9.20 37.63 -13.23
CA LEU A 1069 10.26 37.65 -14.23
C LEU A 1069 11.15 38.87 -13.98
N SER A 1070 12.44 38.63 -13.71
CA SER A 1070 13.35 39.57 -13.05
C SER A 1070 14.66 39.76 -13.81
N GLY A 1071 15.16 41.00 -13.80
CA GLY A 1071 16.46 41.36 -14.35
C GLY A 1071 16.45 41.72 -15.84
N ALA A 1072 15.29 42.07 -16.42
CA ALA A 1072 15.18 42.41 -17.84
C ALA A 1072 16.09 43.58 -18.31
N LEU A 1073 16.70 44.33 -17.39
CA LEU A 1073 17.66 45.40 -17.65
C LEU A 1073 18.98 45.24 -16.86
N GLY A 1074 19.23 44.11 -16.18
CA GLY A 1074 20.42 43.92 -15.35
C GLY A 1074 20.39 42.68 -14.45
N ALA A 1075 21.33 42.58 -13.50
CA ALA A 1075 21.57 41.36 -12.71
C ALA A 1075 20.53 41.05 -11.61
N GLY A 1076 19.24 41.23 -11.88
CA GLY A 1076 18.12 41.03 -10.96
C GLY A 1076 18.03 39.62 -10.34
N GLN A 1077 17.49 39.59 -9.12
CA GLN A 1077 17.31 38.41 -8.27
C GLN A 1077 15.85 38.28 -7.85
N ILE A 1078 15.41 37.08 -7.45
CA ILE A 1078 14.09 36.91 -6.82
C ILE A 1078 14.28 36.45 -5.38
N ASP A 1079 13.89 37.27 -4.41
CA ASP A 1079 14.07 37.01 -2.99
C ASP A 1079 12.72 36.81 -2.29
N MET A 1080 12.46 35.61 -1.81
CA MET A 1080 11.23 35.23 -1.09
C MET A 1080 11.57 34.95 0.38
N ASN A 1081 11.12 35.83 1.25
CA ASN A 1081 11.45 35.84 2.68
C ASN A 1081 10.16 35.81 3.52
N GLY A 1082 10.24 35.33 4.76
CA GLY A 1082 9.10 35.36 5.71
C GLY A 1082 8.25 34.09 5.68
N LEU A 1083 6.93 34.21 5.62
CA LEU A 1083 6.04 33.04 5.53
C LEU A 1083 6.00 32.45 4.11
N ALA A 1084 5.73 31.15 3.99
CA ALA A 1084 5.60 30.44 2.72
C ALA A 1084 4.76 31.21 1.69
N SER A 1085 5.18 31.27 0.43
CA SER A 1085 4.42 31.91 -0.64
C SER A 1085 4.12 30.92 -1.78
N THR A 1086 2.97 31.10 -2.43
CA THR A 1086 2.54 30.26 -3.56
C THR A 1086 2.52 31.07 -4.85
N ILE A 1087 3.23 30.60 -5.88
CA ILE A 1087 3.24 31.21 -7.22
C ILE A 1087 2.73 30.17 -8.22
N THR A 1088 1.73 30.55 -9.02
CA THR A 1088 1.09 29.67 -10.01
C THR A 1088 1.04 30.34 -11.37
N VAL A 1089 1.65 29.70 -12.36
CA VAL A 1089 1.70 30.18 -13.74
C VAL A 1089 0.30 30.17 -14.37
N PRO A 1090 -0.16 31.28 -14.98
CA PRO A 1090 -1.40 31.30 -15.74
C PRO A 1090 -1.36 30.33 -16.91
N GLY A 1091 -2.44 29.56 -17.09
CA GLY A 1091 -2.65 28.73 -18.29
C GLY A 1091 -2.61 29.55 -19.59
N PRO A 1092 -2.41 28.86 -20.74
CA PRO A 1092 -2.26 29.47 -22.05
C PRO A 1092 -3.48 30.28 -22.51
#